data_AF-G1PCE8-F1
#
_entry.id   AF-G1PCE8-F1
#
_cell.length_a   1.000
_cell.length_b   1.000
_cell.length_c   1.000
_cell.angle_alpha   90.00
_cell.angle_beta   90.00
_cell.angle_gamma   90.00
#
_symmetry.space_group_name_H-M   'P 1'
#
loop_
_entity.id
_entity.type
_entity.pdbx_description
1 polymer ?
#
loop_
_entity_poly.entity_id
_entity_poly.type
_entity_poly.pdbx_seq_one_letter_code
_entity_poly.pdbx_strand_id
1 'polypeptide(L)'
;REAYKMAWLSQRQLARSCLDLNIINQSPGWAQTQVAETVVVCKFNHQGGSVQLPESDITVHVPQGHIAVGEFQEVSLRVFLDPPQMLNHDLSCTVSPLLEITLGNLNTMEAILLEMKIGAEVRKDPFSQVMTEMVCLHSPNKEGPFTVLNNCYIYKDTIQVKLIDLSQVMYLVVAAQAKATQSPAATIWDYIHKTTSIGIYGPKYIHPSFTTVFTVCGHSYMPGKLTISDIKKGGKNTSPVVFQLWGKHSFLLDKPQDLSISVFSCDPGFEVKTEGERKELKQNQLQASQVFHQQFLFSLVDSRKMHLFVFQVQLGPPNGRPVTQFFITTPDPAPNLKRHLNLPGNLQKEKEIKSAPSLPAVYVKYPTFQDKKLNFTKYGVTLKTVLRQNKIDYLLEYIKGDTIALLGEGKVKAIGQSRVKEWYVGVLRGKIGLIHCKNVKVIAKEQVISMSDRVFTTRNLLEQIALPFKKLTYIYSVILTLVSEKVYDWKVLADVLGYSHLALEGFERTHADKESEKVSYVLKKLKEDCHRDKNTRKFLYELVVALLKMDCQGIVAHIIQEAALLTSAVKLGKGWRELAQKLVRFTKQQVEAYEIPHRGKAGAVAVEMMWKPAYDFLYTWGAHYGNSYRDVLQDLQSALDRMKNPVTKQWRDLTGALLLVHSLEVLRATSFSTSEEKNLVL
;
A
#
# COMPACT_ATOMS: atom_id res chain seq x y z
N ARG A 1 5.49 -36.40 -12.49
CA ARG A 1 5.21 -35.27 -13.42
C ARG A 1 3.76 -34.78 -13.28
N GLU A 2 2.77 -35.68 -13.19
CA GLU A 2 1.37 -35.33 -12.91
C GLU A 2 1.14 -34.81 -11.49
N ALA A 3 1.82 -35.33 -10.47
CA ALA A 3 1.78 -34.77 -9.11
C ALA A 3 2.29 -33.31 -9.04
N TYR A 4 3.28 -32.94 -9.86
CA TYR A 4 3.76 -31.55 -9.95
C TYR A 4 2.77 -30.68 -10.72
N LYS A 5 2.08 -31.22 -11.73
CA LYS A 5 1.00 -30.54 -12.46
C LYS A 5 -0.24 -30.34 -11.57
N MET A 6 -0.57 -31.31 -10.72
CA MET A 6 -1.68 -31.25 -9.76
C MET A 6 -1.38 -30.32 -8.59
N ALA A 7 -0.15 -30.32 -8.05
CA ALA A 7 0.31 -29.32 -7.08
C ALA A 7 0.33 -27.91 -7.68
N TRP A 8 0.74 -27.78 -8.94
CA TRP A 8 0.75 -26.51 -9.70
C TRP A 8 -0.68 -26.00 -10.04
N LEU A 9 -1.64 -26.91 -10.24
CA LEU A 9 -3.06 -26.56 -10.43
C LEU A 9 -3.77 -26.25 -9.09
N SER A 10 -3.46 -26.98 -8.02
CA SER A 10 -3.92 -26.75 -6.64
C SER A 10 -3.47 -25.37 -6.13
N GLN A 11 -2.19 -25.04 -6.28
CA GLN A 11 -1.63 -23.73 -5.90
C GLN A 11 -2.28 -22.55 -6.66
N ARG A 12 -2.83 -22.77 -7.86
CA ARG A 12 -3.58 -21.74 -8.61
C ARG A 12 -5.07 -21.74 -8.31
N GLN A 13 -5.67 -22.85 -7.84
CA GLN A 13 -7.07 -22.87 -7.42
C GLN A 13 -7.29 -22.08 -6.12
N LEU A 14 -6.34 -22.13 -5.17
CA LEU A 14 -6.40 -21.33 -3.95
C LEU A 14 -6.25 -19.81 -4.21
N ALA A 15 -5.56 -19.44 -5.30
CA ALA A 15 -5.49 -18.06 -5.81
C ALA A 15 -6.74 -17.65 -6.64
N ARG A 16 -7.66 -18.58 -6.92
CA ARG A 16 -8.83 -18.43 -7.80
C ARG A 16 -10.17 -18.66 -7.11
N SER A 17 -10.21 -18.76 -5.79
CA SER A 17 -11.45 -18.81 -5.00
C SER A 17 -12.17 -17.44 -5.04
N CYS A 18 -12.72 -17.11 -6.20
CA CYS A 18 -13.66 -16.01 -6.41
C CYS A 18 -14.82 -16.45 -7.33
N LEU A 19 -15.06 -17.76 -7.47
CA LEU A 19 -15.98 -18.29 -8.49
C LEU A 19 -17.10 -19.19 -7.96
N ASP A 20 -17.22 -19.44 -6.66
CA ASP A 20 -18.39 -20.11 -6.08
C ASP A 20 -18.95 -19.33 -4.89
N LEU A 21 -20.01 -18.57 -5.14
CA LEU A 21 -20.68 -17.73 -4.14
C LEU A 21 -21.40 -18.55 -3.05
N ASN A 22 -21.68 -19.83 -3.29
CA ASN A 22 -22.35 -20.70 -2.31
C ASN A 22 -21.40 -21.30 -1.26
N ILE A 23 -20.08 -21.15 -1.42
CA ILE A 23 -19.07 -21.71 -0.50
C ILE A 23 -18.50 -20.62 0.45
N ILE A 24 -18.85 -19.35 0.25
CA ILE A 24 -18.41 -18.22 1.10
C ILE A 24 -18.87 -18.39 2.56
N ASN A 25 -19.96 -19.13 2.80
CA ASN A 25 -20.44 -19.40 4.16
C ASN A 25 -19.62 -20.48 4.91
N GLN A 26 -18.66 -21.16 4.26
CA GLN A 26 -17.93 -22.28 4.88
C GLN A 26 -16.39 -22.19 4.78
N SER A 27 -15.83 -21.13 4.19
CA SER A 27 -14.37 -20.97 4.08
C SER A 27 -13.95 -19.52 4.38
N PRO A 28 -13.30 -19.25 5.53
CA PRO A 28 -12.75 -17.94 5.84
C PRO A 28 -11.40 -17.80 5.15
N GLY A 29 -11.41 -17.60 3.84
CA GLY A 29 -10.21 -17.24 3.09
C GLY A 29 -10.42 -15.85 2.48
N TRP A 30 -9.47 -14.95 2.69
CA TRP A 30 -9.26 -13.68 1.95
C TRP A 30 -9.60 -12.32 2.63
N ALA A 31 -9.76 -12.26 3.96
CA ALA A 31 -9.67 -10.97 4.68
C ALA A 31 -8.30 -10.74 5.36
N GLN A 32 -7.37 -11.67 5.23
CA GLN A 32 -6.25 -11.85 6.15
C GLN A 32 -4.93 -11.71 5.40
N THR A 33 -4.35 -10.50 5.44
CA THR A 33 -2.96 -10.07 5.13
C THR A 33 -2.97 -8.61 4.63
N GLN A 34 -3.35 -7.67 5.50
CA GLN A 34 -2.72 -6.35 5.47
C GLN A 34 -2.21 -6.09 6.88
N VAL A 35 -0.92 -5.82 7.01
CA VAL A 35 -0.35 -5.29 8.24
C VAL A 35 -1.01 -3.92 8.44
N ALA A 36 -1.81 -3.76 9.49
CA ALA A 36 -2.51 -2.50 9.76
C ALA A 36 -1.86 -1.69 10.88
N GLU A 37 -0.54 -1.76 10.96
CA GLU A 37 0.24 -0.78 11.69
C GLU A 37 0.99 0.05 10.66
N THR A 38 0.61 1.32 10.56
CA THR A 38 1.30 2.32 9.74
C THR A 38 2.64 2.63 10.39
N VAL A 39 3.69 1.98 9.89
CA VAL A 39 5.08 2.35 10.17
C VAL A 39 5.58 3.18 8.99
N VAL A 40 6.08 4.37 9.26
CA VAL A 40 6.71 5.23 8.24
C VAL A 40 8.19 5.29 8.54
N VAL A 41 9.01 4.95 7.55
CA VAL A 41 10.46 5.01 7.64
C VAL A 41 10.96 6.00 6.61
N CYS A 42 11.81 6.93 7.03
CA CYS A 42 12.42 7.93 6.17
C CYS A 42 13.92 8.03 6.45
N LYS A 43 14.69 8.34 5.40
CA LYS A 43 16.15 8.45 5.47
C LYS A 43 16.57 9.87 5.08
N PHE A 44 17.21 10.57 6.02
CA PHE A 44 17.70 11.93 5.86
C PHE A 44 19.22 11.94 5.69
N ASN A 45 19.73 12.92 4.96
CA ASN A 45 21.16 13.20 4.83
C ASN A 45 21.48 14.54 5.52
N HIS A 46 22.72 15.02 5.40
CA HIS A 46 23.16 16.31 5.97
C HIS A 46 22.29 17.54 5.63
N GLN A 47 21.45 17.50 4.59
CA GLN A 47 20.52 18.60 4.26
C GLN A 47 19.31 18.67 5.22
N GLY A 48 19.11 17.66 6.07
CA GLY A 48 17.94 17.58 6.96
C GLY A 48 16.65 17.26 6.22
N GLY A 49 15.51 17.56 6.84
CA GLY A 49 14.17 17.38 6.27
C GLY A 49 13.12 17.06 7.33
N SER A 50 11.90 16.72 6.91
CA SER A 50 10.82 16.31 7.80
C SER A 50 10.11 15.07 7.30
N VAL A 51 9.62 14.24 8.23
CA VAL A 51 8.75 13.11 7.97
C VAL A 51 7.44 13.32 8.71
N GLN A 52 6.33 13.23 7.99
CA GLN A 52 4.98 13.30 8.55
C GLN A 52 4.31 11.94 8.41
N LEU A 53 3.65 11.48 9.48
CA LEU A 53 2.88 10.25 9.44
C LEU A 53 1.58 10.47 8.63
N PRO A 54 1.25 9.62 7.63
CA PRO A 54 0.08 9.78 6.78
C PRO A 54 -1.21 9.95 7.57
N GLU A 55 -2.08 10.84 7.08
CA GLU A 55 -3.41 11.09 7.65
C GLU A 55 -3.39 11.56 9.12
N SER A 56 -2.25 12.08 9.57
CA SER A 56 -2.03 12.59 10.93
C SER A 56 -1.32 13.95 10.95
N ASP A 57 -1.40 14.61 12.10
CA ASP A 57 -0.70 15.87 12.39
C ASP A 57 0.59 15.62 13.20
N ILE A 58 1.22 14.45 13.03
CA ILE A 58 2.47 14.09 13.71
C ILE A 58 3.63 14.20 12.72
N THR A 59 4.55 15.11 13.01
CA THR A 59 5.70 15.43 12.15
C THR A 59 6.99 15.40 12.96
N VAL A 60 8.03 14.77 12.42
CA VAL A 60 9.38 14.83 12.96
C VAL A 60 10.28 15.57 11.98
N HIS A 61 10.98 16.58 12.47
CA HIS A 61 11.88 17.43 11.70
C HIS A 61 13.33 17.23 12.15
N VAL A 62 14.18 16.94 11.18
CA VAL A 62 15.62 16.77 11.31
C VAL A 62 16.29 18.02 10.75
N PRO A 63 16.98 18.83 11.57
CA PRO A 63 17.56 20.09 11.10
C PRO A 63 18.72 19.87 10.12
N GLN A 64 18.98 20.87 9.28
CA GLN A 64 20.13 20.88 8.38
C GLN A 64 21.44 20.86 9.20
N GLY A 65 22.41 20.04 8.80
CA GLY A 65 23.67 19.89 9.53
C GLY A 65 23.63 18.97 10.75
N HIS A 66 22.44 18.48 11.14
CA HIS A 66 22.28 17.48 12.21
C HIS A 66 23.07 16.19 11.96
N ILE A 67 23.27 15.85 10.68
CA ILE A 67 23.92 14.62 10.20
C ILE A 67 25.20 15.02 9.47
N ALA A 68 26.30 14.31 9.74
CA ALA A 68 27.58 14.53 9.08
C ALA A 68 27.49 14.27 7.55
N VAL A 69 28.31 14.97 6.77
CA VAL A 69 28.38 14.79 5.31
C VAL A 69 28.85 13.36 5.00
N GLY A 70 28.03 12.62 4.25
CA GLY A 70 28.28 11.21 3.90
C GLY A 70 27.58 10.19 4.80
N GLU A 71 26.99 10.63 5.91
CA GLU A 71 26.14 9.80 6.77
C GLU A 71 24.64 10.02 6.48
N PHE A 72 23.82 9.13 7.06
CA PHE A 72 22.37 9.21 6.96
C PHE A 72 21.70 8.90 8.30
N GLN A 73 20.60 9.57 8.58
CA GLN A 73 19.71 9.25 9.69
C GLN A 73 18.48 8.52 9.16
N GLU A 74 18.24 7.31 9.67
CA GLU A 74 16.95 6.67 9.50
C GLU A 74 16.04 7.06 10.66
N VAL A 75 14.83 7.51 10.36
CA VAL A 75 13.78 7.83 11.34
C VAL A 75 12.57 6.98 11.01
N SER A 76 12.15 6.15 11.94
CA SER A 76 10.94 5.34 11.85
C SER A 76 9.92 5.79 12.89
N LEU A 77 8.69 6.02 12.44
CA LEU A 77 7.55 6.44 13.27
C LEU A 77 6.51 5.33 13.31
N ARG A 78 6.06 4.98 14.50
CA ARG A 78 4.95 4.07 14.74
C ARG A 78 4.05 4.62 15.82
N VAL A 79 2.73 4.56 15.62
CA VAL A 79 1.76 5.11 16.57
C VAL A 79 0.85 4.03 17.12
N PHE A 80 0.70 4.02 18.44
CA PHE A 80 -0.24 3.16 19.15
C PHE A 80 -1.44 3.99 19.59
N LEU A 81 -2.64 3.49 19.28
CA LEU A 81 -3.90 4.15 19.65
C LEU A 81 -4.10 4.15 21.17
N ASP A 82 -3.77 3.07 21.85
CA ASP A 82 -3.92 2.99 23.32
C ASP A 82 -2.69 3.59 24.02
N PRO A 83 -2.85 4.69 24.76
CA PRO A 83 -1.80 5.17 25.64
C PRO A 83 -1.65 4.27 26.87
N PRO A 84 -0.48 4.26 27.54
CA PRO A 84 -0.27 3.48 28.76
C PRO A 84 -1.26 3.89 29.87
N GLN A 85 -2.03 2.92 30.36
CA GLN A 85 -3.10 3.17 31.34
C GLN A 85 -2.59 3.79 32.64
N MET A 86 -1.36 3.45 33.06
CA MET A 86 -0.74 4.00 34.27
C MET A 86 -0.57 5.52 34.29
N LEU A 87 -0.62 6.16 33.12
CA LEU A 87 -0.51 7.62 32.99
C LEU A 87 -1.85 8.35 33.19
N ASN A 88 -2.95 7.60 33.31
CA ASN A 88 -4.30 8.13 33.46
C ASN A 88 -4.80 7.86 34.89
N HIS A 89 -4.96 8.92 35.68
CA HIS A 89 -5.49 8.90 37.05
C HIS A 89 -6.06 10.29 37.40
N ASP A 90 -6.52 10.52 38.63
CA ASP A 90 -7.26 11.73 38.99
C ASP A 90 -6.50 13.05 38.74
N LEU A 91 -5.16 13.00 38.75
CA LEU A 91 -4.28 14.15 38.52
C LEU A 91 -3.62 14.17 37.14
N SER A 92 -3.76 13.11 36.32
CA SER A 92 -3.06 13.01 35.05
C SER A 92 -3.94 12.38 33.98
N CYS A 93 -3.95 12.95 32.78
CA CYS A 93 -4.70 12.37 31.67
C CYS A 93 -3.94 12.53 30.36
N THR A 94 -3.80 11.43 29.63
CA THR A 94 -3.16 11.42 28.31
C THR A 94 -4.04 12.12 27.26
N VAL A 95 -3.39 12.90 26.40
CA VAL A 95 -4.03 13.77 25.40
C VAL A 95 -3.44 13.58 24.01
N SER A 96 -2.45 12.71 23.84
CA SER A 96 -1.92 12.28 22.54
C SER A 96 -1.94 10.76 22.46
N PRO A 97 -1.83 10.16 21.25
CA PRO A 97 -1.47 8.74 21.15
C PRO A 97 -0.04 8.51 21.68
N LEU A 98 0.31 7.23 21.87
CA LEU A 98 1.68 6.83 22.16
C LEU A 98 2.48 6.71 20.86
N LEU A 99 3.54 7.49 20.73
CA LEU A 99 4.41 7.53 19.56
C LEU A 99 5.72 6.79 19.86
N GLU A 100 6.09 5.83 19.02
CA GLU A 100 7.42 5.23 18.97
C GLU A 100 8.23 5.89 17.86
N ILE A 101 9.39 6.44 18.24
CA ILE A 101 10.39 6.97 17.32
C ILE A 101 11.61 6.06 17.40
N THR A 102 12.00 5.48 16.26
CA THR A 102 13.23 4.70 16.14
C THR A 102 14.24 5.43 15.28
N LEU A 103 15.47 5.54 15.75
CA LEU A 103 16.57 6.26 15.12
C LEU A 103 17.69 5.28 14.71
N GLY A 104 18.13 5.35 13.45
CA GLY A 104 19.18 4.48 12.90
C GLY A 104 20.62 4.95 13.13
N ASN A 105 20.82 6.26 13.35
CA ASN A 105 22.10 6.85 13.72
C ASN A 105 21.92 7.66 15.02
N LEU A 106 22.90 7.60 15.91
CA LEU A 106 22.94 8.37 17.17
C LEU A 106 24.10 9.37 17.20
N ASN A 107 25.02 9.31 16.24
CA ASN A 107 26.13 10.24 16.08
C ASN A 107 25.64 11.53 15.41
N THR A 108 24.82 12.30 16.12
CA THR A 108 24.18 13.49 15.60
C THR A 108 24.59 14.73 16.40
N MET A 109 24.57 15.90 15.75
CA MET A 109 25.16 17.13 16.28
C MET A 109 24.17 18.00 17.07
N GLU A 110 22.88 17.89 16.78
CA GLU A 110 21.83 18.77 17.33
C GLU A 110 20.62 17.96 17.81
N ALA A 111 19.50 18.64 18.10
CA ALA A 111 18.25 18.02 18.51
C ALA A 111 17.31 17.74 17.32
N ILE A 112 16.44 16.75 17.48
CA ILE A 112 15.33 16.49 16.56
C ILE A 112 14.08 17.19 17.09
N LEU A 113 13.26 17.76 16.20
CA LEU A 113 12.02 18.44 16.57
C LEU A 113 10.82 17.53 16.28
N LEU A 114 9.96 17.34 17.27
CA LEU A 114 8.69 16.62 17.13
C LEU A 114 7.54 17.62 17.26
N GLU A 115 6.66 17.64 16.27
CA GLU A 115 5.41 18.41 16.29
C GLU A 115 4.24 17.43 16.31
N MET A 116 3.31 17.60 17.25
CA MET A 116 2.08 16.81 17.28
C MET A 116 0.89 17.63 17.77
N LYS A 117 -0.29 17.32 17.22
CA LYS A 117 -1.56 17.85 17.73
C LYS A 117 -2.03 17.08 18.97
N ILE A 118 -2.46 17.80 19.99
CA ILE A 118 -2.96 17.25 21.25
C ILE A 118 -4.49 17.40 21.35
N GLY A 119 -5.12 16.47 22.05
CA GLY A 119 -6.56 16.36 22.26
C GLY A 119 -7.07 17.11 23.49
N ALA A 120 -6.39 18.16 23.95
CA ALA A 120 -6.88 18.97 25.07
C ALA A 120 -6.28 20.38 25.09
N GLU A 121 -7.00 21.30 25.72
CA GLU A 121 -6.55 22.66 26.05
C GLU A 121 -6.76 22.92 27.55
N VAL A 122 -5.82 23.59 28.22
CA VAL A 122 -6.02 24.01 29.61
C VAL A 122 -7.07 25.12 29.65
N ARG A 123 -8.04 25.04 30.55
CA ARG A 123 -9.09 26.06 30.68
C ARG A 123 -8.47 27.42 30.97
N LYS A 124 -9.05 28.48 30.40
CA LYS A 124 -8.50 29.84 30.45
C LYS A 124 -8.66 30.54 31.81
N ASP A 125 -9.34 29.91 32.76
CA ASP A 125 -9.46 30.49 34.09
C ASP A 125 -8.10 30.49 34.82
N PRO A 126 -7.80 31.53 35.62
CA PRO A 126 -6.49 31.66 36.26
C PRO A 126 -6.09 30.47 37.13
N PHE A 127 -7.07 29.78 37.72
CA PHE A 127 -6.81 28.64 38.60
C PHE A 127 -6.31 27.44 37.80
N SER A 128 -7.00 27.05 36.74
CA SER A 128 -6.59 25.95 35.85
C SER A 128 -5.21 26.19 35.23
N GLN A 129 -4.90 27.42 34.80
CA GLN A 129 -3.60 27.80 34.23
C GLN A 129 -2.44 27.66 35.23
N VAL A 130 -2.68 27.83 36.53
CA VAL A 130 -1.66 27.69 37.58
C VAL A 130 -1.54 26.24 38.05
N MET A 131 -2.66 25.53 38.10
CA MET A 131 -2.76 24.18 38.67
C MET A 131 -2.41 23.08 37.69
N THR A 132 -2.54 23.32 36.38
CA THR A 132 -2.36 22.30 35.34
C THR A 132 -1.23 22.65 34.39
N GLU A 133 -0.43 21.64 34.06
CA GLU A 133 0.63 21.71 33.07
C GLU A 133 0.43 20.62 32.01
N MET A 134 0.75 20.94 30.76
CA MET A 134 0.76 19.98 29.67
C MET A 134 2.21 19.53 29.47
N VAL A 135 2.48 18.25 29.70
CA VAL A 135 3.84 17.70 29.70
C VAL A 135 4.00 16.64 28.61
N CYS A 136 5.16 16.62 27.96
CA CYS A 136 5.56 15.47 27.14
C CYS A 136 6.34 14.50 28.01
N LEU A 137 5.90 13.25 28.04
CA LEU A 137 6.52 12.15 28.75
C LEU A 137 7.28 11.28 27.78
N HIS A 138 8.47 10.84 28.18
CA HIS A 138 9.30 9.94 27.39
C HIS A 138 9.75 8.71 28.20
N SER A 139 9.95 7.60 27.50
CA SER A 139 10.43 6.34 28.05
C SER A 139 11.22 5.54 27.00
N PRO A 140 12.25 4.78 27.38
CA PRO A 140 12.90 3.81 26.49
C PRO A 140 12.06 2.54 26.24
N ASN A 141 11.07 2.28 27.09
CA ASN A 141 10.17 1.12 27.00
C ASN A 141 8.71 1.55 26.83
N LYS A 142 7.93 0.76 26.09
CA LYS A 142 6.51 1.06 25.80
C LYS A 142 5.66 1.22 27.06
N GLU A 143 5.92 0.41 28.08
CA GLU A 143 5.17 0.37 29.33
C GLU A 143 5.74 1.33 30.40
N GLY A 144 6.81 2.08 30.11
CA GLY A 144 7.48 2.95 31.08
C GLY A 144 8.74 2.31 31.71
N PRO A 145 9.36 2.97 32.71
CA PRO A 145 8.89 4.18 33.40
C PRO A 145 8.98 5.44 32.53
N PHE A 146 7.97 6.31 32.65
CA PHE A 146 7.90 7.57 31.93
C PHE A 146 8.48 8.72 32.76
N THR A 147 9.21 9.62 32.09
CA THR A 147 9.78 10.82 32.70
C THR A 147 9.46 12.06 31.86
N VAL A 148 9.31 13.21 32.52
CA VAL A 148 8.94 14.48 31.87
C VAL A 148 10.11 15.02 31.06
N LEU A 149 9.84 15.45 29.81
CA LEU A 149 10.77 16.20 28.97
C LEU A 149 10.62 17.70 29.24
N ASN A 150 11.74 18.36 29.55
CA ASN A 150 11.74 19.79 29.88
C ASN A 150 11.70 20.71 28.64
N ASN A 151 11.97 20.19 27.44
CA ASN A 151 12.09 21.00 26.21
C ASN A 151 10.82 20.97 25.36
N CYS A 152 9.69 21.33 25.98
CA CYS A 152 8.37 21.33 25.35
C CYS A 152 7.85 22.76 25.22
N TYR A 153 7.31 23.08 24.05
CA TYR A 153 6.59 24.32 23.79
C TYR A 153 5.20 23.99 23.28
N ILE A 154 4.19 24.68 23.81
CA ILE A 154 2.80 24.46 23.43
C ILE A 154 2.24 25.73 22.83
N TYR A 155 1.67 25.58 21.64
CA TYR A 155 0.98 26.65 20.95
C TYR A 155 -0.38 26.12 20.48
N LYS A 156 -1.45 26.67 21.08
CA LYS A 156 -2.83 26.22 20.88
C LYS A 156 -2.96 24.71 21.18
N ASP A 157 -3.32 23.94 20.17
CA ASP A 157 -3.52 22.49 20.21
C ASP A 157 -2.30 21.72 19.69
N THR A 158 -1.15 22.38 19.50
CA THR A 158 0.07 21.77 18.97
C THR A 158 1.19 21.87 19.99
N ILE A 159 1.84 20.74 20.27
CA ILE A 159 3.06 20.67 21.07
C ILE A 159 4.25 20.47 20.14
N GLN A 160 5.30 21.24 20.40
CA GLN A 160 6.61 21.10 19.79
C GLN A 160 7.59 20.64 20.86
N VAL A 161 8.30 19.56 20.60
CA VAL A 161 9.22 18.92 21.54
C VAL A 161 10.60 18.88 20.90
N LYS A 162 11.60 19.41 21.59
CA LYS A 162 13.00 19.34 21.17
C LYS A 162 13.69 18.16 21.85
N LEU A 163 13.94 17.11 21.07
CA LEU A 163 14.55 15.86 21.51
C LEU A 163 16.07 15.98 21.46
N ILE A 164 16.70 16.10 22.63
CA ILE A 164 18.16 16.25 22.79
C ILE A 164 18.79 14.89 23.12
N ASP A 165 18.22 14.18 24.09
CA ASP A 165 18.71 12.87 24.53
C ASP A 165 18.18 11.76 23.62
N LEU A 166 18.80 11.65 22.44
CA LEU A 166 18.40 10.68 21.42
C LEU A 166 18.82 9.26 21.80
N SER A 167 17.87 8.33 21.76
CA SER A 167 18.12 6.89 21.87
C SER A 167 17.64 6.16 20.62
N GLN A 168 18.05 4.90 20.48
CA GLN A 168 17.65 4.10 19.32
C GLN A 168 16.14 3.93 19.22
N VAL A 169 15.45 3.81 20.36
CA VAL A 169 13.98 3.68 20.44
C VAL A 169 13.49 4.55 21.59
N MET A 170 12.57 5.46 21.29
CA MET A 170 11.94 6.36 22.25
C MET A 170 10.43 6.25 22.13
N TYR A 171 9.74 6.15 23.27
CA TYR A 171 8.30 6.21 23.38
C TYR A 171 7.89 7.54 23.97
N LEU A 172 7.03 8.29 23.28
CA LEU A 172 6.57 9.61 23.67
C LEU A 172 5.05 9.67 23.76
N VAL A 173 4.55 10.37 24.77
CA VAL A 173 3.13 10.61 24.98
C VAL A 173 2.94 11.93 25.73
N VAL A 174 1.89 12.68 25.40
CA VAL A 174 1.58 13.96 26.04
C VAL A 174 0.45 13.74 27.03
N ALA A 175 0.59 14.32 28.22
CA ALA A 175 -0.41 14.28 29.26
C ALA A 175 -0.64 15.66 29.87
N ALA A 176 -1.88 15.93 30.28
CA ALA A 176 -2.20 17.01 31.19
C ALA A 176 -1.99 16.52 32.63
N GLN A 177 -1.24 17.27 33.44
CA GLN A 177 -0.96 16.95 34.85
C GLN A 177 -1.38 18.11 35.76
N ALA A 178 -2.12 17.80 36.83
CA ALA A 178 -2.48 18.74 37.88
C ALA A 178 -1.54 18.60 39.08
N LYS A 179 -1.15 19.73 39.67
CA LYS A 179 -0.32 19.78 40.89
C LYS A 179 -1.02 19.18 42.10
N ALA A 180 -2.33 19.40 42.24
CA ALA A 180 -3.18 18.82 43.27
C ALA A 180 -4.67 18.90 42.88
N THR A 181 -5.48 18.00 43.41
CA THR A 181 -6.94 18.08 43.40
C THR A 181 -7.41 18.77 44.68
N GLN A 182 -8.13 19.88 44.55
CA GLN A 182 -8.78 20.57 45.67
C GLN A 182 -10.27 20.70 45.35
N SER A 183 -11.12 20.47 46.36
CA SER A 183 -12.57 20.63 46.20
C SER A 183 -12.88 22.04 45.66
N PRO A 184 -13.69 22.19 44.60
CA PRO A 184 -14.67 21.23 44.05
C PRO A 184 -14.16 20.34 42.90
N ALA A 185 -12.91 20.48 42.44
CA ALA A 185 -12.35 19.69 41.35
C ALA A 185 -12.05 18.25 41.80
N ALA A 186 -12.70 17.28 41.16
CA ALA A 186 -12.55 15.86 41.47
C ALA A 186 -11.51 15.20 40.56
N THR A 187 -11.32 15.70 39.34
CA THR A 187 -10.39 15.12 38.36
C THR A 187 -9.70 16.20 37.52
N ILE A 188 -8.58 15.86 36.89
CA ILE A 188 -7.87 16.71 35.92
C ILE A 188 -8.78 17.26 34.80
N TRP A 189 -9.88 16.57 34.47
CA TRP A 189 -10.85 17.04 33.47
C TRP A 189 -11.56 18.35 33.88
N ASP A 190 -11.59 18.67 35.17
CA ASP A 190 -12.14 19.94 35.66
C ASP A 190 -11.26 21.15 35.30
N TYR A 191 -9.98 20.91 34.96
CA TYR A 191 -9.01 21.94 34.58
C TYR A 191 -8.75 22.03 33.07
N ILE A 192 -9.23 21.06 32.28
CA ILE A 192 -8.98 21.00 30.84
C ILE A 192 -10.29 20.95 30.03
N HIS A 193 -10.19 21.33 28.76
CA HIS A 193 -11.15 21.07 27.71
C HIS A 193 -10.66 19.87 26.90
N LYS A 194 -11.23 18.68 27.14
CA LYS A 194 -10.79 17.45 26.46
C LYS A 194 -11.58 17.19 25.19
N THR A 195 -10.86 17.03 24.09
CA THR A 195 -11.40 16.63 22.79
C THR A 195 -11.42 15.11 22.69
N THR A 196 -12.58 14.55 22.36
CA THR A 196 -12.74 13.13 22.07
C THR A 196 -12.99 12.95 20.58
N SER A 197 -12.39 11.92 19.99
CA SER A 197 -12.55 11.61 18.57
C SER A 197 -13.20 10.25 18.38
N ILE A 198 -14.04 10.14 17.35
CA ILE A 198 -14.65 8.91 16.90
C ILE A 198 -14.27 8.65 15.44
N GLY A 199 -13.70 7.48 15.17
CA GLY A 199 -13.38 6.98 13.83
C GLY A 199 -14.35 5.86 13.46
N ILE A 200 -14.94 5.95 12.27
CA ILE A 200 -15.89 4.97 11.76
C ILE A 200 -15.18 4.16 10.70
N TYR A 201 -15.06 2.87 10.94
CA TYR A 201 -14.32 1.93 10.10
C TYR A 201 -15.27 0.91 9.50
N GLY A 202 -15.09 0.56 8.25
CA GLY A 202 -15.88 -0.47 7.59
C GLY A 202 -15.13 -1.17 6.46
N PRO A 203 -15.76 -2.12 5.78
CA PRO A 203 -15.12 -2.77 4.63
C PRO A 203 -14.82 -1.74 3.51
N LYS A 204 -13.84 -2.07 2.65
CA LYS A 204 -13.55 -1.24 1.45
C LYS A 204 -14.76 -1.09 0.53
N TYR A 205 -15.62 -2.10 0.49
CA TYR A 205 -16.87 -2.11 -0.28
C TYR A 205 -18.00 -2.63 0.60
N ILE A 206 -19.19 -2.04 0.48
CA ILE A 206 -20.37 -2.51 1.21
C ILE A 206 -20.85 -3.87 0.62
N HIS A 207 -21.30 -4.76 1.51
CA HIS A 207 -21.91 -6.07 1.20
C HIS A 207 -23.35 -6.18 1.76
N PRO A 208 -24.22 -7.10 1.31
CA PRO A 208 -25.61 -7.18 1.82
C PRO A 208 -25.72 -7.35 3.33
N SER A 209 -24.68 -7.86 3.98
CA SER A 209 -24.48 -7.82 5.42
C SER A 209 -23.02 -7.46 5.69
N PHE A 210 -22.78 -6.45 6.52
CA PHE A 210 -21.42 -6.03 6.86
C PHE A 210 -21.33 -5.43 8.25
N THR A 211 -20.15 -5.57 8.85
CA THR A 211 -19.83 -4.99 10.15
C THR A 211 -19.07 -3.69 9.95
N THR A 212 -19.45 -2.68 10.71
CA THR A 212 -18.68 -1.46 10.91
C THR A 212 -18.16 -1.42 12.34
N VAL A 213 -17.04 -0.75 12.54
CA VAL A 213 -16.39 -0.59 13.84
C VAL A 213 -16.25 0.90 14.12
N PHE A 214 -16.78 1.32 15.25
CA PHE A 214 -16.66 2.67 15.76
C PHE A 214 -15.56 2.67 16.81
N THR A 215 -14.54 3.48 16.60
CA THR A 215 -13.39 3.61 17.49
C THR A 215 -13.44 4.95 18.17
N VAL A 216 -13.56 4.98 19.50
CA VAL A 216 -13.54 6.22 20.29
C VAL A 216 -12.21 6.32 21.01
N CYS A 217 -11.54 7.47 20.93
CA CYS A 217 -10.29 7.75 21.66
C CYS A 217 -10.20 9.20 22.14
N GLY A 218 -9.36 9.44 23.15
CA GLY A 218 -9.16 10.75 23.78
C GLY A 218 -8.14 11.66 23.09
N HIS A 219 -7.84 11.41 21.82
CA HIS A 219 -6.89 12.18 21.02
C HIS A 219 -7.35 12.29 19.55
N SER A 220 -6.62 13.01 18.70
CA SER A 220 -7.02 13.28 17.31
C SER A 220 -6.60 12.22 16.30
N TYR A 221 -5.56 11.41 16.61
CA TYR A 221 -5.04 10.42 15.67
C TYR A 221 -6.01 9.24 15.45
N MET A 222 -6.31 8.98 14.17
CA MET A 222 -7.08 7.83 13.70
C MET A 222 -6.39 7.25 12.46
N PRO A 223 -5.94 5.98 12.48
CA PRO A 223 -5.28 5.38 11.33
C PRO A 223 -6.26 5.20 10.17
N GLY A 224 -5.80 5.29 8.91
CA GLY A 224 -6.64 5.02 7.74
C GLY A 224 -7.10 3.57 7.61
N LYS A 225 -6.43 2.65 8.30
CA LYS A 225 -6.76 1.22 8.36
C LYS A 225 -6.69 0.73 9.80
N LEU A 226 -7.65 -0.11 10.18
CA LEU A 226 -7.73 -0.72 11.50
C LEU A 226 -7.78 -2.24 11.38
N THR A 227 -6.82 -2.95 11.99
CA THR A 227 -6.96 -4.39 12.25
C THR A 227 -7.44 -4.61 13.66
N ILE A 228 -8.48 -5.41 13.80
CA ILE A 228 -8.96 -5.85 15.11
C ILE A 228 -8.62 -7.32 15.23
N SER A 229 -7.65 -7.63 16.09
CA SER A 229 -7.22 -8.98 16.42
C SER A 229 -8.20 -9.71 17.35
N ASP A 230 -8.96 -8.98 18.18
CA ASP A 230 -9.79 -9.52 19.25
C ASP A 230 -11.30 -9.52 18.93
N ILE A 231 -11.70 -10.10 17.80
CA ILE A 231 -13.12 -10.41 17.58
C ILE A 231 -13.46 -11.68 18.39
N LYS A 232 -13.73 -11.52 19.69
CA LYS A 232 -14.29 -12.59 20.53
C LYS A 232 -15.78 -12.79 20.20
N LYS A 233 -16.07 -13.45 19.08
CA LYS A 233 -17.37 -14.12 18.85
C LYS A 233 -17.22 -15.61 19.14
N GLY A 234 -17.67 -16.05 20.32
CA GLY A 234 -17.94 -17.47 20.61
C GLY A 234 -16.73 -18.40 20.64
N GLY A 235 -15.62 -18.03 21.29
CA GLY A 235 -14.49 -18.94 21.56
C GLY A 235 -13.71 -19.42 20.33
N LYS A 236 -13.97 -18.86 19.14
CA LYS A 236 -13.23 -19.14 17.90
C LYS A 236 -12.41 -17.91 17.52
N ASN A 237 -11.08 -18.06 17.45
CA ASN A 237 -10.20 -17.04 16.88
C ASN A 237 -10.58 -16.83 15.41
N THR A 238 -11.18 -15.67 15.13
CA THR A 238 -11.42 -15.24 13.75
C THR A 238 -10.22 -14.45 13.27
N SER A 239 -9.90 -14.65 12.00
CA SER A 239 -8.86 -13.94 11.26
C SER A 239 -9.00 -12.42 11.37
N PRO A 240 -7.91 -11.65 11.61
CA PRO A 240 -7.99 -10.19 11.67
C PRO A 240 -8.53 -9.65 10.34
N VAL A 241 -9.64 -8.92 10.42
CA VAL A 241 -10.26 -8.21 9.31
C VAL A 241 -9.71 -6.79 9.31
N VAL A 242 -9.26 -6.32 8.14
CA VAL A 242 -8.77 -4.95 7.95
C VAL A 242 -9.96 -4.08 7.57
N PHE A 243 -10.28 -3.11 8.41
CA PHE A 243 -11.30 -2.10 8.15
C PHE A 243 -10.66 -0.80 7.66
N GLN A 244 -11.33 -0.08 6.77
CA GLN A 244 -10.93 1.22 6.26
C GLN A 244 -11.70 2.32 6.97
N LEU A 245 -11.01 3.43 7.26
CA LEU A 245 -11.65 4.62 7.83
C LEU A 245 -12.62 5.23 6.79
N TRP A 246 -13.91 5.27 7.13
CA TRP A 246 -14.97 5.91 6.34
C TRP A 246 -15.15 7.38 6.72
N GLY A 247 -14.89 7.72 7.98
CA GLY A 247 -14.96 9.09 8.47
C GLY A 247 -14.45 9.21 9.89
N LYS A 248 -14.01 10.41 10.25
CA LYS A 248 -13.61 10.78 11.61
C LYS A 248 -14.38 12.03 12.05
N HIS A 249 -14.74 12.09 13.32
CA HIS A 249 -15.40 13.24 13.91
C HIS A 249 -14.82 13.50 15.30
N SER A 250 -14.56 14.76 15.64
CA SER A 250 -14.02 15.17 16.93
C SER A 250 -14.96 16.16 17.59
N PHE A 251 -15.16 16.03 18.90
CA PHE A 251 -16.06 16.86 19.68
C PHE A 251 -15.48 17.11 21.08
N LEU A 252 -15.90 18.21 21.70
CA LEU A 252 -15.51 18.56 23.06
C LEU A 252 -16.35 17.77 24.07
N LEU A 253 -15.72 17.22 25.10
CA LEU A 253 -16.38 16.55 26.21
C LEU A 253 -15.96 17.21 27.52
N ASP A 254 -16.87 17.99 28.12
CA ASP A 254 -16.57 18.85 29.28
C ASP A 254 -16.23 18.10 30.56
N LYS A 255 -16.75 16.86 30.70
CA LYS A 255 -16.52 16.00 31.86
C LYS A 255 -16.59 14.52 31.48
N PRO A 256 -15.88 13.64 32.21
CA PRO A 256 -16.06 12.21 32.07
C PRO A 256 -17.50 11.82 32.43
N GLN A 257 -18.19 11.11 31.55
CA GLN A 257 -19.56 10.65 31.77
C GLN A 257 -19.84 9.41 30.93
N ASP A 258 -20.87 8.63 31.29
CA ASP A 258 -21.32 7.53 30.44
C ASP A 258 -21.83 8.08 29.09
N LEU A 259 -21.40 7.45 27.99
CA LEU A 259 -21.81 7.80 26.63
C LEU A 259 -22.48 6.60 25.98
N SER A 260 -23.50 6.85 25.17
CA SER A 260 -24.17 5.83 24.36
C SER A 260 -24.03 6.18 22.89
N ILE A 261 -23.58 5.20 22.10
CA ILE A 261 -23.53 5.31 20.64
C ILE A 261 -24.84 4.74 20.10
N SER A 262 -25.58 5.57 19.36
CA SER A 262 -26.78 5.18 18.61
C SER A 262 -26.54 5.41 17.12
N VAL A 263 -26.94 4.44 16.29
CA VAL A 263 -26.76 4.50 14.84
C VAL A 263 -28.12 4.28 14.19
N PHE A 264 -28.48 5.17 13.27
CA PHE A 264 -29.75 5.15 12.57
C PHE A 264 -29.48 5.15 11.07
N SER A 265 -30.06 4.19 10.34
CA SER A 265 -29.99 4.24 8.88
C SER A 265 -30.85 5.40 8.38
N CYS A 266 -30.33 6.25 7.50
CA CYS A 266 -31.15 7.24 6.81
C CYS A 266 -31.80 6.66 5.54
N ASP A 267 -31.50 5.40 5.24
CA ASP A 267 -31.97 4.69 4.06
C ASP A 267 -32.87 3.52 4.45
N PRO A 268 -34.12 3.47 3.98
CA PRO A 268 -35.05 2.39 4.31
C PRO A 268 -34.64 1.03 3.71
N GLY A 269 -33.68 1.00 2.78
CA GLY A 269 -33.13 -0.22 2.21
C GLY A 269 -32.05 -0.88 3.08
N PHE A 270 -31.57 -0.22 4.13
CA PHE A 270 -30.59 -0.79 5.06
C PHE A 270 -31.10 -0.69 6.49
N GLU A 271 -31.03 -1.80 7.23
CA GLU A 271 -31.29 -1.87 8.65
C GLU A 271 -29.98 -2.02 9.40
N VAL A 272 -29.95 -1.47 10.61
CA VAL A 272 -28.95 -1.86 11.60
C VAL A 272 -29.58 -3.00 12.39
N LYS A 273 -28.98 -4.20 12.45
CA LYS A 273 -29.61 -5.36 13.12
C LYS A 273 -29.90 -5.15 14.61
N THR A 274 -29.28 -4.13 15.20
CA THR A 274 -29.50 -3.66 16.56
C THR A 274 -29.86 -2.18 16.53
N GLU A 275 -30.76 -1.79 15.62
CA GLU A 275 -31.22 -0.41 15.48
C GLU A 275 -31.86 0.04 16.79
N GLY A 276 -31.29 1.07 17.41
CA GLY A 276 -31.72 1.58 18.71
C GLY A 276 -31.10 0.90 19.96
N GLU A 277 -30.34 -0.18 19.84
CA GLU A 277 -29.56 -0.68 20.99
C GLU A 277 -28.38 0.27 21.25
N ARG A 278 -28.54 1.08 22.29
CA ARG A 278 -27.51 1.97 22.82
C ARG A 278 -26.34 1.15 23.30
N LYS A 279 -25.18 1.34 22.67
CA LYS A 279 -23.95 0.72 23.14
C LYS A 279 -23.22 1.69 24.05
N GLU A 280 -23.16 1.33 25.32
CA GLU A 280 -22.66 2.19 26.38
C GLU A 280 -21.15 2.09 26.55
N LEU A 281 -20.53 3.27 26.62
CA LEU A 281 -19.20 3.54 27.12
C LEU A 281 -19.31 4.02 28.56
N LYS A 282 -18.60 3.36 29.47
CA LYS A 282 -18.59 3.75 30.89
C LYS A 282 -17.61 4.89 31.14
N GLN A 283 -17.95 5.78 32.06
CA GLN A 283 -17.12 6.90 32.50
C GLN A 283 -15.68 6.47 32.84
N ASN A 284 -15.51 5.38 33.58
CA ASN A 284 -14.20 4.89 34.03
C ASN A 284 -13.29 4.53 32.84
N GLN A 285 -13.86 4.07 31.73
CA GLN A 285 -13.10 3.72 30.51
C GLN A 285 -12.59 4.98 29.79
N LEU A 286 -13.41 6.04 29.77
CA LEU A 286 -13.01 7.35 29.23
C LEU A 286 -11.93 8.01 30.09
N GLN A 287 -12.04 7.87 31.42
CA GLN A 287 -11.01 8.38 32.35
C GLN A 287 -9.67 7.66 32.17
N ALA A 288 -9.69 6.35 31.91
CA ALA A 288 -8.50 5.57 31.59
C ALA A 288 -7.89 5.90 30.21
N SER A 289 -8.51 6.77 29.41
CA SER A 289 -8.17 7.07 28.01
C SER A 289 -8.00 5.83 27.13
N GLN A 290 -8.75 4.76 27.44
CA GLN A 290 -8.72 3.52 26.68
C GLN A 290 -9.45 3.70 25.35
N VAL A 291 -8.89 3.14 24.27
CA VAL A 291 -9.54 3.12 22.97
C VAL A 291 -10.66 2.09 22.99
N PHE A 292 -11.84 2.51 22.56
CA PHE A 292 -13.00 1.65 22.57
C PHE A 292 -13.43 1.30 21.16
N HIS A 293 -13.64 0.00 20.89
CA HIS A 293 -14.12 -0.49 19.60
C HIS A 293 -15.53 -1.05 19.73
N GLN A 294 -16.47 -0.42 19.01
CA GLN A 294 -17.86 -0.85 19.00
C GLN A 294 -18.32 -1.29 17.63
N GLN A 295 -18.83 -2.52 17.55
CA GLN A 295 -19.33 -3.09 16.31
C GLN A 295 -20.81 -2.77 16.08
N PHE A 296 -21.16 -2.35 14.88
CA PHE A 296 -22.54 -2.24 14.40
C PHE A 296 -22.69 -3.07 13.13
N LEU A 297 -23.76 -3.86 13.08
CA LEU A 297 -24.04 -4.75 11.96
C LEU A 297 -25.13 -4.13 11.10
N PHE A 298 -24.80 -3.90 9.83
CA PHE A 298 -25.74 -3.44 8.83
C PHE A 298 -26.19 -4.63 7.97
N SER A 299 -27.47 -4.68 7.64
CA SER A 299 -28.04 -5.58 6.63
C SER A 299 -28.91 -4.82 5.66
N LEU A 300 -28.99 -5.34 4.45
CA LEU A 300 -29.94 -4.88 3.43
C LEU A 300 -31.33 -5.43 3.76
N VAL A 301 -32.31 -4.53 3.88
CA VAL A 301 -33.73 -4.85 4.07
C VAL A 301 -34.34 -5.15 2.71
N ASP A 302 -34.62 -6.42 2.49
CA ASP A 302 -35.29 -6.94 1.30
C ASP A 302 -34.45 -6.91 0.00
N SER A 303 -34.93 -7.55 -1.06
CA SER A 303 -34.24 -7.80 -2.36
C SER A 303 -33.89 -6.55 -3.21
N ARG A 304 -33.73 -5.39 -2.57
CA ARG A 304 -33.38 -4.10 -3.19
C ARG A 304 -31.94 -4.09 -3.72
N LYS A 305 -31.66 -3.24 -4.71
CA LYS A 305 -30.32 -3.13 -5.29
C LYS A 305 -29.35 -2.55 -4.27
N MET A 306 -28.12 -3.06 -4.25
CA MET A 306 -27.10 -2.51 -3.37
C MET A 306 -26.58 -1.16 -3.88
N HIS A 307 -26.57 -0.16 -3.01
CA HIS A 307 -26.17 1.23 -3.32
C HIS A 307 -25.50 1.88 -2.11
N LEU A 308 -24.71 2.93 -2.37
CA LEU A 308 -24.17 3.76 -1.28
C LEU A 308 -25.34 4.41 -0.55
N PHE A 309 -25.23 4.49 0.77
CA PHE A 309 -26.23 5.12 1.62
C PHE A 309 -25.57 5.91 2.74
N VAL A 310 -26.37 6.76 3.39
CA VAL A 310 -25.95 7.57 4.51
C VAL A 310 -26.61 7.04 5.78
N PHE A 311 -25.85 7.00 6.87
CA PHE A 311 -26.40 6.75 8.19
C PHE A 311 -25.99 7.85 9.15
N GLN A 312 -26.82 8.02 10.15
CA GLN A 312 -26.64 9.00 11.21
C GLN A 312 -26.07 8.33 12.44
N VAL A 313 -25.10 9.01 13.04
CA VAL A 313 -24.49 8.62 14.31
C VAL A 313 -24.86 9.66 15.35
N GLN A 314 -25.40 9.23 16.48
CA GLN A 314 -25.68 10.07 17.63
C GLN A 314 -24.89 9.55 18.83
N LEU A 315 -24.21 10.47 19.52
CA LEU A 315 -23.45 10.17 20.73
C LEU A 315 -23.95 11.06 21.86
N GLY A 316 -24.34 10.48 22.99
CA GLY A 316 -24.79 11.26 24.15
C GLY A 316 -25.00 10.40 25.39
N PRO A 317 -25.34 11.01 26.54
CA PRO A 317 -25.61 10.28 27.77
C PRO A 317 -26.79 9.32 27.56
N PRO A 318 -26.82 8.15 28.23
CA PRO A 318 -27.87 7.15 28.04
C PRO A 318 -29.29 7.70 28.19
N ASN A 319 -29.51 8.72 29.01
CA ASN A 319 -30.83 9.36 29.23
C ASN A 319 -30.81 10.88 28.96
N GLY A 320 -29.85 11.38 28.16
CA GLY A 320 -29.63 12.81 27.95
C GLY A 320 -29.76 13.26 26.49
N ARG A 321 -29.58 14.57 26.25
CA ARG A 321 -29.46 15.12 24.89
C ARG A 321 -28.16 14.64 24.23
N PRO A 322 -28.14 14.40 22.91
CA PRO A 322 -26.92 14.03 22.20
C PRO A 322 -25.85 15.13 22.36
N VAL A 323 -24.63 14.72 22.70
CA VAL A 323 -23.42 15.57 22.75
C VAL A 323 -23.00 15.94 21.33
N THR A 324 -23.07 14.98 20.40
CA THR A 324 -22.80 15.22 18.98
C THR A 324 -23.65 14.31 18.10
N GLN A 325 -23.90 14.79 16.88
CA GLN A 325 -24.62 14.09 15.83
C GLN A 325 -24.03 14.45 14.47
N PHE A 326 -23.75 13.43 13.67
CA PHE A 326 -23.16 13.60 12.35
C PHE A 326 -23.59 12.46 11.41
N PHE A 327 -23.35 12.66 10.12
CA PHE A 327 -23.72 11.71 9.07
C PHE A 327 -22.46 11.10 8.46
N ILE A 328 -22.54 9.82 8.10
CA ILE A 328 -21.48 9.09 7.42
C ILE A 328 -22.03 8.52 6.12
N THR A 329 -21.31 8.77 5.03
CA THR A 329 -21.58 8.16 3.72
C THR A 329 -20.77 6.88 3.60
N THR A 330 -21.43 5.78 3.25
CA THR A 330 -20.77 4.49 3.00
C THR A 330 -20.01 4.47 1.67
N PRO A 331 -18.97 3.61 1.53
CA PRO A 331 -18.27 3.44 0.27
C PRO A 331 -19.13 2.68 -0.75
N ASP A 332 -18.70 2.70 -2.03
CA ASP A 332 -19.42 2.05 -3.12
C ASP A 332 -19.58 0.52 -2.91
N PRO A 333 -20.68 -0.09 -3.40
CA PRO A 333 -20.88 -1.55 -3.35
C PRO A 333 -19.89 -2.31 -4.24
N ALA A 334 -19.61 -3.56 -3.89
CA ALA A 334 -18.59 -4.33 -4.58
C ALA A 334 -18.90 -4.49 -6.10
N PRO A 335 -17.91 -4.36 -7.01
CA PRO A 335 -18.13 -4.31 -8.47
C PRO A 335 -18.85 -5.52 -9.10
N ASN A 336 -18.93 -6.66 -8.40
CA ASN A 336 -19.58 -7.88 -8.89
C ASN A 336 -21.06 -8.01 -8.49
N LEU A 337 -21.54 -7.24 -7.50
CA LEU A 337 -22.94 -7.29 -7.05
C LEU A 337 -23.90 -6.50 -7.95
N LYS A 338 -23.38 -5.61 -8.83
CA LYS A 338 -24.19 -4.91 -9.85
C LYS A 338 -24.72 -5.83 -10.97
N ARG A 339 -24.26 -7.09 -11.07
CA ARG A 339 -24.41 -7.94 -12.29
C ARG A 339 -25.43 -9.10 -12.17
N HIS A 340 -25.98 -9.37 -10.98
CA HIS A 340 -27.04 -10.37 -10.83
C HIS A 340 -28.40 -9.67 -10.81
N LEU A 341 -29.09 -9.69 -11.96
CA LEU A 341 -30.54 -9.84 -12.14
C LEU A 341 -30.87 -9.43 -13.59
N ASN A 342 -30.96 -10.43 -14.48
CA ASN A 342 -31.61 -10.32 -15.78
C ASN A 342 -33.12 -10.54 -15.56
N LEU A 343 -33.99 -9.56 -15.89
CA LEU A 343 -35.23 -9.63 -16.71
C LEU A 343 -36.06 -8.31 -16.61
N PRO A 344 -37.13 -8.11 -17.42
CA PRO A 344 -37.23 -7.06 -18.43
C PRO A 344 -38.07 -5.86 -17.99
N GLY A 345 -38.00 -4.78 -18.78
CA GLY A 345 -38.43 -3.44 -18.40
C GLY A 345 -39.92 -3.24 -18.13
N ASN A 346 -40.21 -2.24 -17.30
CA ASN A 346 -40.88 -1.01 -17.74
C ASN A 346 -40.91 0.02 -16.61
N LEU A 347 -40.72 1.29 -17.01
CA LEU A 347 -41.34 2.51 -16.45
C LEU A 347 -41.21 2.78 -14.94
N GLN A 348 -40.44 3.82 -14.59
CA GLN A 348 -41.04 5.13 -14.33
C GLN A 348 -39.98 6.22 -14.19
N LYS A 349 -40.24 7.31 -14.91
CA LYS A 349 -39.56 8.60 -14.88
C LYS A 349 -39.69 9.21 -13.50
N GLU A 350 -38.61 9.72 -12.91
CA GLU A 350 -38.74 10.87 -12.01
C GLU A 350 -37.48 11.77 -11.98
N LYS A 351 -37.67 12.93 -12.62
CA LYS A 351 -37.18 14.28 -12.31
C LYS A 351 -35.67 14.52 -12.17
N GLU A 352 -35.12 15.09 -13.24
CA GLU A 352 -33.91 15.93 -13.25
C GLU A 352 -33.95 16.99 -12.14
N ILE A 353 -33.04 16.86 -11.17
CA ILE A 353 -32.60 18.01 -10.36
C ILE A 353 -31.26 18.44 -10.95
N LYS A 354 -31.25 19.64 -11.51
CA LYS A 354 -30.10 20.33 -12.09
C LYS A 354 -28.91 20.26 -11.13
N SER A 355 -27.90 19.48 -11.51
CA SER A 355 -26.60 19.45 -10.84
C SER A 355 -25.88 20.78 -11.06
N ALA A 356 -25.34 21.34 -9.99
CA ALA A 356 -24.39 22.45 -10.05
C ALA A 356 -23.14 22.04 -10.87
N PRO A 357 -22.41 22.99 -11.48
CA PRO A 357 -21.30 22.66 -12.38
C PRO A 357 -20.23 21.89 -11.61
N SER A 358 -19.94 20.68 -12.08
CA SER A 358 -18.79 19.89 -11.63
C SER A 358 -17.51 20.70 -11.86
N LEU A 359 -16.64 20.74 -10.86
CA LEU A 359 -15.27 21.24 -10.99
C LEU A 359 -14.61 20.65 -12.26
N PRO A 360 -13.81 21.44 -13.01
CA PRO A 360 -13.31 21.04 -14.32
C PRO A 360 -12.47 19.76 -14.21
N ALA A 361 -12.86 18.74 -14.98
CA ALA A 361 -12.09 17.52 -15.15
C ALA A 361 -10.66 17.88 -15.58
N VAL A 362 -9.67 17.39 -14.84
CA VAL A 362 -8.27 17.48 -15.28
C VAL A 362 -8.16 16.60 -16.52
N TYR A 363 -8.18 17.21 -17.71
CA TYR A 363 -7.97 16.51 -18.98
C TYR A 363 -6.50 16.06 -19.07
N VAL A 364 -6.21 14.86 -18.57
CA VAL A 364 -4.89 14.23 -18.73
C VAL A 364 -4.78 13.71 -20.17
N LYS A 365 -4.02 14.41 -21.01
CA LYS A 365 -3.75 13.97 -22.39
C LYS A 365 -2.66 12.90 -22.38
N TYR A 366 -3.00 11.65 -22.74
CA TYR A 366 -2.02 10.58 -22.91
C TYR A 366 -1.26 10.75 -24.23
N PRO A 367 0.08 10.60 -24.23
CA PRO A 367 0.86 10.65 -25.45
C PRO A 367 0.62 9.39 -26.30
N THR A 368 0.67 9.53 -27.63
CA THR A 368 0.50 8.40 -28.55
C THR A 368 1.83 7.69 -28.78
N PHE A 369 1.85 6.37 -28.60
CA PHE A 369 3.02 5.54 -28.88
C PHE A 369 3.38 5.57 -30.37
N GLN A 370 4.62 5.92 -30.69
CA GLN A 370 5.15 5.89 -32.05
C GLN A 370 6.20 4.78 -32.21
N ASP A 371 6.03 3.95 -33.24
CA ASP A 371 7.04 2.95 -33.61
C ASP A 371 8.19 3.65 -34.34
N LYS A 372 9.33 3.81 -33.67
CA LYS A 372 10.51 4.50 -34.18
C LYS A 372 11.72 3.59 -34.15
N LYS A 373 12.67 3.85 -35.05
CA LYS A 373 13.99 3.21 -35.02
C LYS A 373 14.72 3.61 -33.74
N LEU A 374 15.23 2.64 -33.00
CA LEU A 374 16.06 2.90 -31.82
C LEU A 374 17.44 3.41 -32.24
N ASN A 375 17.80 4.58 -31.74
CA ASN A 375 19.11 5.17 -31.92
C ASN A 375 19.97 4.84 -30.69
N PHE A 376 21.01 4.04 -30.89
CA PHE A 376 21.95 3.68 -29.84
C PHE A 376 23.15 4.63 -29.89
N THR A 377 23.54 5.14 -28.72
CA THR A 377 24.72 6.02 -28.58
C THR A 377 25.98 5.23 -28.29
N LYS A 378 25.85 4.04 -27.69
CA LYS A 378 26.98 3.18 -27.30
C LYS A 378 26.83 1.78 -27.88
N TYR A 379 27.97 1.24 -28.29
CA TYR A 379 28.09 -0.11 -28.82
C TYR A 379 29.16 -0.88 -28.05
N GLY A 380 29.15 -2.19 -28.20
CA GLY A 380 30.13 -3.08 -27.59
C GLY A 380 30.65 -4.08 -28.59
N VAL A 381 31.98 -4.23 -28.67
CA VAL A 381 32.62 -5.31 -29.46
C VAL A 381 32.95 -6.46 -28.53
N THR A 382 32.48 -7.66 -28.88
CA THR A 382 32.70 -8.85 -28.07
C THR A 382 34.15 -9.35 -28.20
N LEU A 383 34.78 -9.59 -27.06
CA LEU A 383 36.17 -10.06 -26.97
C LEU A 383 36.28 -11.59 -26.96
N LYS A 384 35.17 -12.28 -26.72
CA LYS A 384 35.10 -13.75 -26.60
C LYS A 384 33.85 -14.29 -27.28
N THR A 385 33.94 -15.50 -27.80
CA THR A 385 32.79 -16.27 -28.28
C THR A 385 32.10 -16.95 -27.10
N VAL A 386 30.78 -16.80 -27.02
CA VAL A 386 29.92 -17.45 -26.02
C VAL A 386 28.71 -18.05 -26.74
N LEU A 387 28.78 -19.36 -26.97
CA LEU A 387 27.70 -20.19 -27.50
C LEU A 387 27.34 -21.25 -26.45
N ARG A 388 26.05 -21.47 -26.18
CA ARG A 388 25.61 -22.41 -25.14
C ARG A 388 24.86 -23.57 -25.79
N GLN A 389 25.09 -24.78 -25.27
CA GLN A 389 24.33 -25.97 -25.71
C GLN A 389 22.84 -25.83 -25.39
N ASN A 390 22.51 -25.30 -24.20
CA ASN A 390 21.15 -24.95 -23.81
C ASN A 390 20.98 -23.43 -23.81
N LYS A 391 20.02 -22.94 -24.59
CA LYS A 391 19.65 -21.51 -24.60
C LYS A 391 19.11 -21.12 -23.24
N ILE A 392 19.72 -20.10 -22.64
CA ILE A 392 19.29 -19.52 -21.36
C ILE A 392 18.53 -18.25 -21.68
N ASP A 393 17.27 -18.17 -21.24
CA ASP A 393 16.44 -16.99 -21.42
C ASP A 393 17.17 -15.74 -20.91
N TYR A 394 17.06 -14.64 -21.68
CA TYR A 394 17.62 -13.32 -21.36
C TYR A 394 19.15 -13.20 -21.32
N LEU A 395 19.92 -14.25 -21.62
CA LEU A 395 21.37 -14.15 -21.84
C LEU A 395 21.68 -14.20 -23.34
N LEU A 396 22.39 -13.20 -23.86
CA LEU A 396 22.75 -13.20 -25.28
C LEU A 396 23.92 -14.15 -25.58
N GLU A 397 23.87 -14.71 -26.78
CA GLU A 397 24.91 -15.54 -27.40
C GLU A 397 25.57 -14.72 -28.50
N TYR A 398 26.90 -14.78 -28.57
CA TYR A 398 27.68 -13.93 -29.45
C TYR A 398 29.01 -14.58 -29.80
N ILE A 399 29.55 -14.21 -30.95
CA ILE A 399 30.86 -14.63 -31.45
C ILE A 399 31.84 -13.48 -31.21
N LYS A 400 33.12 -13.79 -30.98
CA LYS A 400 34.18 -12.77 -30.87
C LYS A 400 34.17 -11.86 -32.11
N GLY A 401 34.16 -10.56 -31.88
CA GLY A 401 34.08 -9.54 -32.93
C GLY A 401 32.65 -9.08 -33.28
N ASP A 402 31.61 -9.71 -32.73
CA ASP A 402 30.23 -9.23 -32.87
C ASP A 402 30.09 -7.82 -32.27
N THR A 403 29.47 -6.92 -33.03
CA THR A 403 29.03 -5.61 -32.56
C THR A 403 27.66 -5.72 -31.92
N ILE A 404 27.52 -5.23 -30.69
CA ILE A 404 26.28 -5.24 -29.91
C ILE A 404 25.87 -3.81 -29.63
N ALA A 405 24.60 -3.49 -29.83
CA ALA A 405 24.04 -2.20 -29.43
C ALA A 405 23.71 -2.23 -27.93
N LEU A 406 24.19 -1.24 -27.15
CA LEU A 406 23.94 -1.17 -25.71
C LEU A 406 22.78 -0.21 -25.43
N LEU A 407 21.79 -0.65 -24.65
CA LEU A 407 20.62 0.19 -24.32
C LEU A 407 20.95 1.29 -23.30
N GLY A 408 21.99 1.10 -22.49
CA GLY A 408 22.46 2.11 -21.54
C GLY A 408 23.69 1.64 -20.77
N GLU A 409 24.17 2.48 -19.86
CA GLU A 409 25.33 2.18 -19.01
C GLU A 409 24.97 1.41 -17.74
N GLY A 410 23.67 1.34 -17.41
CA GLY A 410 23.16 0.60 -16.27
C GLY A 410 23.61 -0.86 -16.31
N LYS A 411 24.23 -1.30 -15.22
CA LYS A 411 24.68 -2.68 -15.05
C LYS A 411 23.68 -3.47 -14.23
N VAL A 412 23.41 -4.69 -14.67
CA VAL A 412 22.62 -5.67 -13.93
C VAL A 412 23.55 -6.65 -13.24
N LYS A 413 23.33 -6.93 -11.96
CA LYS A 413 24.02 -8.01 -11.23
C LYS A 413 23.15 -9.25 -11.24
N ALA A 414 23.60 -10.31 -11.89
CA ALA A 414 22.84 -11.57 -11.98
C ALA A 414 23.77 -12.79 -12.07
N ILE A 415 23.28 -13.96 -11.66
CA ILE A 415 24.01 -15.21 -11.79
C ILE A 415 24.17 -15.59 -13.26
N GLY A 416 25.40 -15.87 -13.66
CA GLY A 416 25.70 -16.53 -14.93
C GLY A 416 25.40 -18.01 -14.82
N GLN A 417 26.46 -18.82 -14.87
CA GLN A 417 26.38 -20.28 -14.72
C GLN A 417 26.60 -20.72 -13.26
N SER A 418 27.61 -20.15 -12.60
CA SER A 418 28.00 -20.54 -11.23
C SER A 418 28.27 -19.37 -10.28
N ARG A 419 28.46 -18.15 -10.79
CA ARG A 419 28.78 -16.95 -9.99
C ARG A 419 27.97 -15.75 -10.47
N VAL A 420 27.68 -14.83 -9.53
CA VAL A 420 27.12 -13.51 -9.83
C VAL A 420 28.14 -12.71 -10.63
N LYS A 421 27.68 -12.05 -11.69
CA LYS A 421 28.48 -11.25 -12.61
C LYS A 421 27.77 -9.93 -12.90
N GLU A 422 28.51 -8.96 -13.43
CA GLU A 422 27.94 -7.72 -13.96
C GLU A 422 27.66 -7.86 -15.45
N TRP A 423 26.48 -7.39 -15.85
CA TRP A 423 25.98 -7.51 -17.22
C TRP A 423 25.50 -6.17 -17.75
N TYR A 424 25.80 -5.89 -19.02
CA TYR A 424 25.15 -4.84 -19.78
C TYR A 424 23.86 -5.35 -20.39
N VAL A 425 22.89 -4.45 -20.57
CA VAL A 425 21.68 -4.70 -21.35
C VAL A 425 21.95 -4.32 -22.80
N GLY A 426 21.93 -5.31 -23.70
CA GLY A 426 22.27 -5.13 -25.09
C GLY A 426 21.26 -5.75 -26.04
N VAL A 427 21.33 -5.32 -27.29
CA VAL A 427 20.55 -5.84 -28.41
C VAL A 427 21.50 -6.45 -29.43
N LEU A 428 21.26 -7.71 -29.77
CA LEU A 428 22.00 -8.44 -30.80
C LEU A 428 21.03 -9.28 -31.62
N ARG A 429 21.10 -9.15 -32.96
CA ARG A 429 20.29 -9.93 -33.92
C ARG A 429 18.77 -9.86 -33.62
N GLY A 430 18.29 -8.67 -33.22
CA GLY A 430 16.88 -8.43 -32.91
C GLY A 430 16.40 -8.97 -31.55
N LYS A 431 17.31 -9.43 -30.68
CA LYS A 431 16.99 -9.89 -29.32
C LYS A 431 17.63 -8.98 -28.29
N ILE A 432 16.86 -8.64 -27.26
CA ILE A 432 17.38 -8.00 -26.05
C ILE A 432 17.88 -9.05 -25.07
N GLY A 433 18.96 -8.75 -24.36
CA GLY A 433 19.38 -9.55 -23.22
C GLY A 433 20.67 -9.07 -22.58
N LEU A 434 21.17 -9.88 -21.66
CA LEU A 434 22.35 -9.58 -20.85
C LEU A 434 23.63 -10.08 -21.52
N ILE A 435 24.66 -9.23 -21.50
CA ILE A 435 26.03 -9.55 -21.88
C ILE A 435 27.00 -9.22 -20.76
N HIS A 436 27.91 -10.16 -20.50
CA HIS A 436 28.90 -10.04 -19.45
C HIS A 436 29.85 -8.87 -19.73
N CYS A 437 29.97 -7.93 -18.79
CA CYS A 437 30.74 -6.71 -18.98
C CYS A 437 32.20 -6.98 -19.36
N LYS A 438 32.84 -8.00 -18.77
CA LYS A 438 34.26 -8.34 -19.07
C LYS A 438 34.47 -8.94 -20.47
N ASN A 439 33.41 -9.33 -21.16
CA ASN A 439 33.50 -9.91 -22.49
C ASN A 439 33.29 -8.86 -23.59
N VAL A 440 33.15 -7.58 -23.24
CA VAL A 440 32.83 -6.51 -24.19
C VAL A 440 33.77 -5.33 -23.99
N LYS A 441 34.29 -4.81 -25.09
CA LYS A 441 34.91 -3.49 -25.17
C LYS A 441 33.86 -2.49 -25.64
N VAL A 442 33.51 -1.52 -24.81
CA VAL A 442 32.56 -0.46 -25.16
C VAL A 442 33.23 0.50 -26.15
N ILE A 443 32.51 0.84 -27.22
CA ILE A 443 32.94 1.74 -28.29
C ILE A 443 31.83 2.76 -28.58
N ALA A 444 32.23 3.91 -29.13
CA ALA A 444 31.29 4.94 -29.58
C ALA A 444 30.70 4.58 -30.95
N LYS A 445 29.58 5.20 -31.32
CA LYS A 445 28.85 4.92 -32.57
C LYS A 445 29.73 5.15 -33.81
N GLU A 446 30.63 6.11 -33.75
CA GLU A 446 31.54 6.53 -34.82
C GLU A 446 32.60 5.46 -35.12
N GLN A 447 32.84 4.55 -34.17
CA GLN A 447 33.84 3.48 -34.26
C GLN A 447 33.24 2.15 -34.77
N VAL A 448 31.97 2.14 -35.18
CA VAL A 448 31.27 0.93 -35.62
C VAL A 448 31.55 0.65 -37.10
N ILE A 449 32.28 -0.44 -37.38
CA ILE A 449 32.78 -0.77 -38.73
C ILE A 449 31.76 -1.59 -39.55
N SER A 450 30.91 -2.41 -38.90
CA SER A 450 29.84 -3.15 -39.58
C SER A 450 28.66 -3.44 -38.65
N MET A 451 27.44 -3.12 -39.12
CA MET A 451 26.18 -3.50 -38.47
C MET A 451 25.40 -4.35 -39.46
N SER A 452 24.90 -5.50 -39.00
CA SER A 452 23.93 -6.28 -39.78
C SER A 452 22.58 -5.56 -39.72
N ASP A 453 22.05 -5.19 -40.88
CA ASP A 453 20.91 -4.28 -41.12
C ASP A 453 19.53 -4.82 -40.70
N ARG A 454 19.37 -5.29 -39.46
CA ARG A 454 18.04 -5.41 -38.86
C ARG A 454 17.78 -4.21 -37.97
N VAL A 455 17.00 -3.27 -38.50
CA VAL A 455 16.49 -2.11 -37.78
C VAL A 455 15.70 -2.61 -36.58
N PHE A 456 16.19 -2.32 -35.37
CA PHE A 456 15.49 -2.63 -34.13
C PHE A 456 14.60 -1.43 -33.76
N THR A 457 13.29 -1.64 -33.64
CA THR A 457 12.32 -0.57 -33.38
C THR A 457 11.82 -0.56 -31.93
N THR A 458 11.16 0.53 -31.52
CA THR A 458 10.52 0.63 -30.21
C THR A 458 9.43 -0.43 -30.01
N ARG A 459 8.74 -0.86 -31.09
CA ARG A 459 7.82 -2.01 -31.04
C ARG A 459 8.53 -3.31 -30.71
N ASN A 460 9.67 -3.61 -31.36
CA ASN A 460 10.45 -4.80 -31.03
C ASN A 460 10.93 -4.77 -29.58
N LEU A 461 11.40 -3.61 -29.11
CA LEU A 461 11.82 -3.43 -27.72
C LEU A 461 10.66 -3.73 -26.76
N LEU A 462 9.50 -3.10 -26.98
CA LEU A 462 8.29 -3.27 -26.17
C LEU A 462 7.87 -4.74 -26.05
N GLU A 463 7.80 -5.45 -27.18
CA GLU A 463 7.41 -6.87 -27.20
C GLU A 463 8.39 -7.75 -26.43
N GLN A 464 9.69 -7.50 -26.57
CA GLN A 464 10.72 -8.28 -25.90
C GLN A 464 10.76 -8.02 -24.39
N ILE A 465 10.65 -6.77 -23.96
CA ILE A 465 10.70 -6.42 -22.52
C ILE A 465 9.45 -6.85 -21.78
N ALA A 466 8.29 -6.96 -22.45
CA ALA A 466 7.04 -7.40 -21.84
C ALA A 466 6.93 -8.93 -21.67
N LEU A 467 7.80 -9.73 -22.30
CA LEU A 467 7.77 -11.20 -22.21
C LEU A 467 7.66 -11.79 -20.79
N PRO A 468 8.30 -11.24 -19.74
CA PRO A 468 8.22 -11.78 -18.38
C PRO A 468 6.78 -11.91 -17.87
N PHE A 469 5.89 -10.97 -18.22
CA PHE A 469 4.49 -10.97 -17.74
C PHE A 469 3.64 -12.12 -18.26
N LYS A 470 4.12 -12.87 -19.25
CA LYS A 470 3.45 -14.11 -19.67
C LYS A 470 3.52 -15.20 -18.60
N LYS A 471 4.53 -15.13 -17.71
CA LYS A 471 4.85 -16.16 -16.71
C LYS A 471 4.70 -15.67 -15.25
N LEU A 472 4.75 -14.35 -15.00
CA LEU A 472 4.58 -13.79 -13.66
C LEU A 472 3.18 -14.07 -13.07
N THR A 473 3.17 -14.34 -11.77
CA THR A 473 1.97 -14.47 -10.94
C THR A 473 1.54 -13.08 -10.47
N TYR A 474 0.24 -12.82 -10.47
CA TYR A 474 -0.34 -11.55 -10.04
C TYR A 474 -1.68 -11.79 -9.32
N ILE A 475 -2.08 -10.84 -8.48
CA ILE A 475 -3.40 -10.80 -7.86
C ILE A 475 -4.28 -9.84 -8.67
N TYR A 476 -5.33 -10.38 -9.29
CA TYR A 476 -6.18 -9.58 -10.18
C TYR A 476 -6.83 -8.38 -9.48
N SER A 477 -7.27 -8.51 -8.22
CA SER A 477 -7.88 -7.40 -7.48
C SER A 477 -6.91 -6.26 -7.23
N VAL A 478 -5.65 -6.55 -6.90
CA VAL A 478 -4.60 -5.54 -6.72
C VAL A 478 -4.35 -4.78 -8.03
N ILE A 479 -4.21 -5.51 -9.14
CA ILE A 479 -4.02 -4.90 -10.46
C ILE A 479 -5.24 -4.07 -10.89
N LEU A 480 -6.45 -4.59 -10.66
CA LEU A 480 -7.70 -3.89 -10.95
C LEU A 480 -7.76 -2.56 -10.18
N THR A 481 -7.53 -2.59 -8.87
CA THR A 481 -7.54 -1.38 -8.04
C THR A 481 -6.46 -0.39 -8.49
N LEU A 482 -5.21 -0.83 -8.65
CA LEU A 482 -4.10 0.03 -9.03
C LEU A 482 -4.32 0.73 -10.36
N VAL A 483 -4.81 0.01 -11.38
CA VAL A 483 -5.01 0.58 -12.71
C VAL A 483 -6.26 1.46 -12.75
N SER A 484 -7.37 1.04 -12.13
CA SER A 484 -8.60 1.82 -12.10
C SER A 484 -8.49 3.12 -11.29
N GLU A 485 -7.63 3.19 -10.28
CA GLU A 485 -7.40 4.41 -9.49
C GLU A 485 -6.42 5.38 -10.17
N LYS A 486 -5.56 4.89 -11.09
CA LYS A 486 -4.44 5.67 -11.66
C LYS A 486 -4.53 5.93 -13.16
N VAL A 487 -5.43 5.26 -13.88
CA VAL A 487 -5.75 5.56 -15.29
C VAL A 487 -6.99 6.44 -15.35
N TYR A 488 -6.82 7.62 -15.92
CA TYR A 488 -7.81 8.69 -15.96
C TYR A 488 -8.63 8.78 -17.26
N ASP A 489 -8.32 7.96 -18.27
CA ASP A 489 -9.09 7.90 -19.53
C ASP A 489 -9.28 6.45 -19.97
N TRP A 490 -10.49 5.94 -19.80
CA TRP A 490 -10.82 4.56 -20.19
C TRP A 490 -10.85 4.37 -21.71
N LYS A 491 -11.15 5.41 -22.50
CA LYS A 491 -11.26 5.31 -23.97
C LYS A 491 -9.89 5.03 -24.56
N VAL A 492 -8.88 5.80 -24.13
CA VAL A 492 -7.50 5.57 -24.55
C VAL A 492 -7.04 4.15 -24.18
N LEU A 493 -7.35 3.68 -22.96
CA LEU A 493 -7.02 2.32 -22.56
C LEU A 493 -7.73 1.27 -23.43
N ALA A 494 -9.02 1.46 -23.72
CA ALA A 494 -9.80 0.57 -24.58
C ALA A 494 -9.24 0.55 -26.00
N ASP A 495 -8.96 1.71 -26.59
CA ASP A 495 -8.41 1.85 -27.93
C ASP A 495 -7.08 1.13 -28.08
N VAL A 496 -6.15 1.35 -27.12
CA VAL A 496 -4.83 0.71 -27.13
C VAL A 496 -4.92 -0.81 -26.96
N LEU A 497 -5.92 -1.30 -26.23
CA LEU A 497 -6.21 -2.74 -26.07
C LEU A 497 -6.98 -3.35 -27.26
N GLY A 498 -7.34 -2.56 -28.27
CA GLY A 498 -8.09 -3.01 -29.45
C GLY A 498 -9.61 -3.11 -29.23
N TYR A 499 -10.12 -2.44 -28.20
CA TYR A 499 -11.53 -2.37 -27.83
C TYR A 499 -12.23 -1.08 -28.29
N SER A 500 -11.68 -0.38 -29.28
CA SER A 500 -12.24 0.87 -29.85
C SER A 500 -13.67 0.73 -30.38
N HIS A 501 -14.08 -0.49 -30.73
CA HIS A 501 -15.42 -0.84 -31.21
C HIS A 501 -16.37 -1.31 -30.10
N LEU A 502 -15.95 -1.32 -28.82
CA LEU A 502 -16.89 -1.44 -27.70
C LEU A 502 -17.73 -0.17 -27.66
N ALA A 503 -18.73 -0.15 -28.53
CA ALA A 503 -19.64 0.95 -28.76
C ALA A 503 -20.19 1.48 -27.43
N LEU A 504 -20.43 2.79 -27.41
CA LEU A 504 -21.10 3.51 -26.33
C LEU A 504 -22.27 2.71 -25.72
N GLU A 505 -22.98 1.89 -26.48
CA GLU A 505 -24.11 1.05 -26.04
C GLU A 505 -23.83 0.13 -24.83
N GLY A 506 -22.61 -0.41 -24.68
CA GLY A 506 -22.24 -1.22 -23.51
C GLY A 506 -21.97 -0.39 -22.26
N PHE A 507 -21.47 0.83 -22.45
CA PHE A 507 -21.18 1.80 -21.39
C PHE A 507 -22.40 2.68 -21.06
N GLU A 508 -23.34 2.88 -21.98
CA GLU A 508 -24.61 3.58 -21.74
C GLU A 508 -25.62 2.70 -20.99
N ARG A 509 -25.55 1.37 -21.16
CA ARG A 509 -26.33 0.41 -20.33
C ARG A 509 -25.77 0.20 -18.93
N THR A 510 -24.50 0.54 -18.72
CA THR A 510 -23.82 0.42 -17.43
C THR A 510 -23.71 1.83 -16.87
N HIS A 511 -24.62 2.28 -16.00
CA HIS A 511 -24.57 3.58 -15.30
C HIS A 511 -23.26 3.75 -14.47
N ALA A 512 -22.14 3.91 -15.16
CA ALA A 512 -20.80 4.05 -14.60
C ALA A 512 -20.41 5.51 -14.77
N ASP A 513 -20.82 6.33 -13.82
CA ASP A 513 -20.60 7.79 -13.89
C ASP A 513 -19.12 8.13 -13.64
N LYS A 514 -18.38 7.28 -12.93
CA LYS A 514 -16.96 7.45 -12.59
C LYS A 514 -16.04 6.79 -13.63
N GLU A 515 -15.00 7.52 -14.06
CA GLU A 515 -13.96 7.02 -14.99
C GLU A 515 -13.29 5.73 -14.51
N SER A 516 -13.03 5.60 -13.21
CA SER A 516 -12.43 4.39 -12.60
C SER A 516 -13.30 3.14 -12.75
N GLU A 517 -14.64 3.27 -12.77
CA GLU A 517 -15.55 2.15 -13.04
C GLU A 517 -15.48 1.72 -14.50
N LYS A 518 -15.35 2.69 -15.42
CA LYS A 518 -15.22 2.41 -16.85
C LYS A 518 -13.89 1.72 -17.17
N VAL A 519 -12.78 2.17 -16.57
CA VAL A 519 -11.48 1.47 -16.63
C VAL A 519 -11.60 0.04 -16.07
N SER A 520 -12.27 -0.12 -14.92
CA SER A 520 -12.50 -1.45 -14.32
C SER A 520 -13.25 -2.40 -15.25
N TYR A 521 -14.23 -1.88 -16.00
CA TYR A 521 -14.97 -2.64 -16.99
C TYR A 521 -14.07 -3.12 -18.15
N VAL A 522 -13.25 -2.23 -18.71
CA VAL A 522 -12.27 -2.57 -19.76
C VAL A 522 -11.33 -3.68 -19.29
N LEU A 523 -10.81 -3.58 -18.06
CA LEU A 523 -9.94 -4.61 -17.48
C LEU A 523 -10.65 -5.95 -17.26
N LYS A 524 -11.92 -5.91 -16.85
CA LYS A 524 -12.74 -7.12 -16.69
C LYS A 524 -12.96 -7.79 -18.04
N LYS A 525 -13.24 -7.01 -19.09
CA LYS A 525 -13.38 -7.53 -20.46
C LYS A 525 -12.08 -8.14 -20.97
N LEU A 526 -10.95 -7.46 -20.79
CA LEU A 526 -9.61 -7.99 -21.10
C LEU A 526 -9.35 -9.32 -20.41
N LYS A 527 -9.72 -9.43 -19.12
CA LYS A 527 -9.56 -10.67 -18.35
C LYS A 527 -10.45 -11.79 -18.89
N GLU A 528 -11.71 -11.50 -19.21
CA GLU A 528 -12.66 -12.46 -19.78
C GLU A 528 -12.15 -13.00 -21.12
N ASP A 529 -11.67 -12.12 -22.00
CA ASP A 529 -11.15 -12.51 -23.32
C ASP A 529 -9.85 -13.31 -23.21
N CYS A 530 -8.93 -12.92 -22.33
CA CYS A 530 -7.73 -13.72 -22.01
C CYS A 530 -8.07 -15.07 -21.36
N HIS A 531 -9.22 -15.20 -20.70
CA HIS A 531 -9.68 -16.47 -20.14
C HIS A 531 -10.30 -17.37 -21.21
N ARG A 532 -10.95 -16.79 -22.22
CA ARG A 532 -11.48 -17.52 -23.37
C ARG A 532 -10.33 -18.03 -24.26
N ASP A 533 -9.31 -17.20 -24.48
CA ASP A 533 -8.12 -17.57 -25.24
C ASP A 533 -6.86 -17.67 -24.37
N LYS A 534 -6.81 -18.70 -23.51
CA LYS A 534 -5.70 -18.92 -22.57
C LYS A 534 -4.38 -19.28 -23.25
N ASN A 535 -4.41 -19.77 -24.48
CA ASN A 535 -3.22 -20.29 -25.16
C ASN A 535 -2.44 -19.18 -25.87
N THR A 536 -3.12 -18.15 -26.39
CA THR A 536 -2.46 -17.06 -27.11
C THR A 536 -2.34 -15.78 -26.28
N ARG A 537 -3.34 -15.43 -25.46
CA ARG A 537 -3.40 -14.15 -24.72
C ARG A 537 -3.13 -14.35 -23.22
N LYS A 538 -2.33 -13.44 -22.65
CA LYS A 538 -2.04 -13.40 -21.20
C LYS A 538 -2.39 -12.03 -20.65
N PHE A 539 -3.37 -11.97 -19.74
CA PHE A 539 -3.89 -10.73 -19.17
C PHE A 539 -2.80 -9.72 -18.77
N LEU A 540 -1.82 -10.14 -17.95
CA LEU A 540 -0.79 -9.24 -17.44
C LEU A 540 0.14 -8.72 -18.55
N TYR A 541 0.42 -9.55 -19.56
CA TYR A 541 1.20 -9.16 -20.73
C TYR A 541 0.46 -8.10 -21.56
N GLU A 542 -0.80 -8.37 -21.91
CA GLU A 542 -1.63 -7.45 -22.71
C GLU A 542 -1.80 -6.10 -22.01
N LEU A 543 -2.08 -6.13 -20.71
CA LEU A 543 -2.23 -4.94 -19.89
C LEU A 543 -0.95 -4.11 -19.84
N VAL A 544 0.20 -4.73 -19.55
CA VAL A 544 1.45 -3.97 -19.45
C VAL A 544 1.88 -3.40 -20.79
N VAL A 545 1.69 -4.14 -21.90
CA VAL A 545 1.93 -3.61 -23.24
C VAL A 545 1.07 -2.38 -23.49
N ALA A 546 -0.22 -2.40 -23.10
CA ALA A 546 -1.10 -1.25 -23.25
C ALA A 546 -0.66 -0.05 -22.39
N LEU A 547 -0.38 -0.28 -21.10
CA LEU A 547 0.09 0.77 -20.20
C LEU A 547 1.40 1.41 -20.65
N LEU A 548 2.35 0.61 -21.18
CA LEU A 548 3.59 1.14 -21.75
C LEU A 548 3.36 1.97 -23.01
N LYS A 549 2.36 1.64 -23.84
CA LYS A 549 1.95 2.46 -25.00
C LYS A 549 1.24 3.76 -24.60
N MET A 550 0.68 3.83 -23.40
CA MET A 550 0.06 5.04 -22.82
C MET A 550 1.05 5.90 -22.02
N ASP A 551 2.34 5.53 -21.99
CA ASP A 551 3.37 6.12 -21.12
C ASP A 551 3.10 6.03 -19.60
N CYS A 552 2.27 5.07 -19.19
CA CYS A 552 1.96 4.79 -17.78
C CYS A 552 3.08 3.99 -17.08
N GLN A 553 4.34 4.36 -17.28
CA GLN A 553 5.48 3.57 -16.78
C GLN A 553 5.55 3.49 -15.26
N GLY A 554 5.08 4.52 -14.54
CA GLY A 554 4.99 4.50 -13.08
C GLY A 554 4.05 3.40 -12.58
N ILE A 555 2.89 3.22 -13.24
CA ILE A 555 1.95 2.13 -12.95
C ILE A 555 2.60 0.78 -13.28
N VAL A 556 3.27 0.69 -14.43
CA VAL A 556 3.97 -0.54 -14.85
C VAL A 556 5.07 -0.94 -13.86
N ALA A 557 5.84 0.01 -13.34
CA ALA A 557 6.86 -0.23 -12.34
C ALA A 557 6.28 -0.84 -11.06
N HIS A 558 5.15 -0.31 -10.56
CA HIS A 558 4.43 -0.86 -9.41
C HIS A 558 3.91 -2.28 -9.70
N ILE A 559 3.32 -2.50 -10.88
CA ILE A 559 2.84 -3.83 -11.31
C ILE A 559 3.99 -4.84 -11.33
N ILE A 560 5.16 -4.46 -11.85
CA ILE A 560 6.34 -5.33 -11.90
C ILE A 560 6.79 -5.71 -10.50
N GLN A 561 6.92 -4.73 -9.60
CA GLN A 561 7.34 -4.97 -8.23
C GLN A 561 6.39 -5.96 -7.53
N GLU A 562 5.08 -5.69 -7.55
CA GLU A 562 4.07 -6.58 -6.96
C GLU A 562 4.10 -7.99 -7.55
N ALA A 563 4.13 -8.08 -8.88
CA ALA A 563 4.15 -9.38 -9.57
C ALA A 563 5.46 -10.13 -9.30
N ALA A 564 6.61 -9.46 -9.23
CA ALA A 564 7.90 -10.07 -8.96
C ALA A 564 8.00 -10.59 -7.52
N LEU A 565 7.55 -9.82 -6.53
CA LEU A 565 7.53 -10.23 -5.12
C LEU A 565 6.61 -11.44 -4.92
N LEU A 566 5.38 -11.37 -5.44
CA LEU A 566 4.42 -12.47 -5.35
C LEU A 566 4.91 -13.72 -6.08
N THR A 567 5.44 -13.56 -7.29
CA THR A 567 5.96 -14.72 -8.04
C THR A 567 7.12 -15.36 -7.29
N SER A 568 8.02 -14.55 -6.72
CA SER A 568 9.15 -15.05 -5.91
C SER A 568 8.65 -15.81 -4.69
N ALA A 569 7.69 -15.27 -3.94
CA ALA A 569 7.07 -15.94 -2.80
C ALA A 569 6.48 -17.31 -3.17
N VAL A 570 5.71 -17.36 -4.27
CA VAL A 570 5.09 -18.59 -4.78
C VAL A 570 6.14 -19.61 -5.24
N LYS A 571 7.21 -19.15 -5.88
CA LYS A 571 8.28 -20.02 -6.38
C LYS A 571 9.17 -20.57 -5.27
N LEU A 572 9.39 -19.80 -4.21
CA LEU A 572 10.23 -20.20 -3.09
C LEU A 572 9.55 -21.24 -2.21
N GLY A 573 8.25 -21.07 -1.92
CA GLY A 573 7.58 -21.88 -0.91
C GLY A 573 8.44 -21.93 0.37
N LYS A 574 8.73 -23.12 0.90
CA LYS A 574 9.59 -23.32 2.09
C LYS A 574 10.99 -22.66 2.02
N GLY A 575 11.52 -22.42 0.82
CA GLY A 575 12.82 -21.77 0.61
C GLY A 575 12.87 -20.30 1.04
N TRP A 576 11.73 -19.68 1.35
CA TRP A 576 11.65 -18.28 1.76
C TRP A 576 12.41 -18.01 3.07
N ARG A 577 12.54 -18.99 3.98
CA ARG A 577 13.27 -18.86 5.25
C ARG A 577 14.76 -18.60 5.02
N GLU A 578 15.35 -19.31 4.07
CA GLU A 578 16.74 -19.09 3.66
C GLU A 578 16.90 -17.71 3.01
N LEU A 579 15.91 -17.30 2.20
CA LEU A 579 15.91 -15.97 1.59
C LEU A 579 15.86 -14.87 2.66
N ALA A 580 14.99 -14.99 3.67
CA ALA A 580 14.89 -14.05 4.78
C ALA A 580 16.20 -13.95 5.58
N GLN A 581 16.87 -15.07 5.80
CA GLN A 581 18.22 -15.08 6.40
C GLN A 581 19.26 -14.37 5.53
N LYS A 582 19.17 -14.44 4.20
CA LYS A 582 20.12 -13.78 3.28
C LYS A 582 19.86 -12.29 3.12
N LEU A 583 18.59 -11.87 3.12
CA LEU A 583 18.19 -10.47 2.96
C LEU A 583 18.34 -9.67 4.25
N VAL A 584 17.86 -10.21 5.38
CA VAL A 584 17.72 -9.45 6.64
C VAL A 584 18.33 -10.18 7.85
N ARG A 585 18.97 -11.35 7.65
CA ARG A 585 19.58 -12.16 8.72
C ARG A 585 18.61 -12.55 9.85
N PHE A 586 17.35 -12.81 9.51
CA PHE A 586 16.33 -13.17 10.50
C PHE A 586 16.71 -14.34 11.40
N THR A 587 16.39 -14.20 12.68
CA THR A 587 16.44 -15.29 13.66
C THR A 587 15.30 -16.28 13.44
N LYS A 588 15.39 -17.47 14.04
CA LYS A 588 14.31 -18.47 13.98
C LYS A 588 12.99 -17.91 14.52
N GLN A 589 13.04 -17.11 15.58
CA GLN A 589 11.86 -16.48 16.19
C GLN A 589 11.19 -15.47 15.24
N GLN A 590 11.96 -14.66 14.52
CA GLN A 590 11.43 -13.72 13.52
C GLN A 590 10.78 -14.44 12.34
N VAL A 591 11.38 -15.53 11.87
CA VAL A 591 10.78 -16.38 10.84
C VAL A 591 9.45 -16.97 11.32
N GLU A 592 9.40 -17.45 12.56
CA GLU A 592 8.16 -17.97 13.15
C GLU A 592 7.07 -16.91 13.31
N ALA A 593 7.42 -15.67 13.62
CA ALA A 593 6.47 -14.56 13.70
C ALA A 593 5.68 -14.35 12.40
N TYR A 594 6.33 -14.50 11.24
CA TYR A 594 5.65 -14.47 9.94
C TYR A 594 4.81 -15.73 9.67
N GLU A 595 5.13 -16.87 10.26
CA GLU A 595 4.39 -18.13 10.03
C GLU A 595 3.18 -18.30 10.95
N ILE A 596 3.24 -17.77 12.18
CA ILE A 596 2.17 -17.89 13.20
C ILE A 596 0.78 -17.52 12.65
N PRO A 597 0.59 -16.40 11.91
CA PRO A 597 -0.71 -16.02 11.36
C PRO A 597 -1.28 -17.02 10.33
N HIS A 598 -0.43 -17.87 9.75
CA HIS A 598 -0.77 -18.81 8.68
C HIS A 598 -0.80 -20.26 9.14
N ARG A 599 -0.59 -20.53 10.44
CA ARG A 599 -0.64 -21.89 11.00
C ARG A 599 -2.09 -22.41 10.95
N GLY A 600 -2.26 -23.62 10.42
CA GLY A 600 -3.56 -24.30 10.42
C GLY A 600 -3.91 -24.86 11.81
N LYS A 601 -5.03 -25.58 11.89
CA LYS A 601 -5.53 -26.21 13.14
C LYS A 601 -4.51 -27.14 13.83
N ALA A 602 -3.55 -27.70 13.08
CA ALA A 602 -2.49 -28.56 13.59
C ALA A 602 -1.25 -27.79 14.10
N GLY A 603 -1.29 -26.45 14.19
CA GLY A 603 -0.18 -25.63 14.68
C GLY A 603 0.98 -25.46 13.70
N ALA A 604 0.85 -25.91 12.45
CA ALA A 604 1.87 -25.77 11.41
C ALA A 604 1.29 -25.13 10.14
N VAL A 605 2.13 -24.43 9.38
CA VAL A 605 1.75 -23.91 8.05
C VAL A 605 1.81 -25.05 7.05
N ALA A 606 0.72 -25.26 6.31
CA ALA A 606 0.69 -26.26 5.24
C ALA A 606 1.75 -25.93 4.18
N VAL A 607 2.44 -26.95 3.65
CA VAL A 607 3.52 -26.77 2.67
C VAL A 607 3.07 -25.96 1.46
N GLU A 608 1.83 -26.18 1.02
CA GLU A 608 1.20 -25.49 -0.11
C GLU A 608 0.86 -24.02 0.18
N MET A 609 0.79 -23.64 1.45
CA MET A 609 0.49 -22.28 1.93
C MET A 609 1.74 -21.48 2.29
N MET A 610 2.94 -22.08 2.20
CA MET A 610 4.21 -21.42 2.56
C MET A 610 4.52 -20.16 1.73
N TRP A 611 3.84 -19.95 0.61
CA TRP A 611 3.97 -18.71 -0.17
C TRP A 611 3.35 -17.50 0.54
N LYS A 612 2.41 -17.68 1.47
CA LYS A 612 1.77 -16.59 2.21
C LYS A 612 2.72 -15.88 3.18
N PRO A 613 3.36 -16.58 4.14
CA PRO A 613 4.37 -15.94 4.99
C PRO A 613 5.56 -15.41 4.18
N ALA A 614 5.91 -16.10 3.08
CA ALA A 614 6.93 -15.62 2.16
C ALA A 614 6.57 -14.30 1.48
N TYR A 615 5.30 -14.13 1.08
CA TYR A 615 4.82 -12.90 0.46
C TYR A 615 4.72 -11.77 1.49
N ASP A 616 4.22 -12.03 2.71
CA ASP A 616 4.17 -11.03 3.77
C ASP A 616 5.56 -10.50 4.12
N PHE A 617 6.54 -11.40 4.25
CA PHE A 617 7.93 -11.03 4.43
C PHE A 617 8.44 -10.18 3.27
N LEU A 618 8.28 -10.64 2.02
CA LEU A 618 8.78 -9.94 0.84
C LEU A 618 8.09 -8.60 0.60
N TYR A 619 6.81 -8.48 0.93
CA TYR A 619 6.04 -7.25 0.85
C TYR A 619 6.55 -6.23 1.87
N THR A 620 6.69 -6.66 3.14
CA THR A 620 7.25 -5.82 4.20
C THR A 620 8.69 -5.41 3.86
N TRP A 621 9.52 -6.37 3.45
CA TRP A 621 10.90 -6.12 3.02
C TRP A 621 10.98 -5.13 1.85
N GLY A 622 10.16 -5.32 0.81
CA GLY A 622 10.13 -4.45 -0.37
C GLY A 622 9.66 -3.02 -0.05
N ALA A 623 8.78 -2.85 0.94
CA ALA A 623 8.29 -1.53 1.36
C ALA A 623 9.42 -0.61 1.91
N HIS A 624 10.51 -1.19 2.45
CA HIS A 624 11.66 -0.40 2.95
C HIS A 624 12.38 0.40 1.86
N TYR A 625 12.20 0.03 0.59
CA TYR A 625 12.83 0.72 -0.55
C TYR A 625 12.00 1.87 -1.11
N GLY A 626 10.82 2.15 -0.53
CA GLY A 626 9.90 3.19 -0.98
C GLY A 626 9.56 3.03 -2.47
N ASN A 627 9.87 4.05 -3.27
CA ASN A 627 9.59 4.07 -4.71
C ASN A 627 10.71 3.45 -5.58
N SER A 628 11.79 2.92 -4.99
CA SER A 628 12.92 2.38 -5.76
C SER A 628 12.71 0.94 -6.21
N TYR A 629 11.84 0.74 -7.20
CA TYR A 629 11.55 -0.58 -7.79
C TYR A 629 12.79 -1.24 -8.44
N ARG A 630 13.76 -0.45 -8.93
CA ARG A 630 15.04 -0.93 -9.47
C ARG A 630 15.83 -1.69 -8.42
N ASP A 631 16.02 -1.08 -7.25
CA ASP A 631 16.83 -1.63 -6.17
C ASP A 631 16.16 -2.85 -5.55
N VAL A 632 14.83 -2.81 -5.33
CA VAL A 632 14.05 -3.97 -4.85
C VAL A 632 14.28 -5.19 -5.75
N LEU A 633 14.12 -5.04 -7.07
CA LEU A 633 14.28 -6.16 -8.00
C LEU A 633 15.72 -6.64 -8.07
N GLN A 634 16.69 -5.72 -8.00
CA GLN A 634 18.11 -6.05 -8.09
C GLN A 634 18.62 -6.78 -6.84
N ASP A 635 18.18 -6.37 -5.65
CA ASP A 635 18.54 -7.01 -4.40
C ASP A 635 17.81 -8.35 -4.22
N LEU A 636 16.54 -8.42 -4.64
CA LEU A 636 15.81 -9.68 -4.69
C LEU A 636 16.50 -10.71 -5.60
N GLN A 637 16.86 -10.31 -6.83
CA GLN A 637 17.60 -11.16 -7.75
C GLN A 637 18.93 -11.61 -7.15
N SER A 638 19.69 -10.70 -6.54
CA SER A 638 20.99 -10.99 -5.93
C SER A 638 20.89 -11.98 -4.77
N ALA A 639 19.86 -11.84 -3.93
CA ALA A 639 19.64 -12.72 -2.79
C ALA A 639 19.20 -14.12 -3.22
N LEU A 640 18.29 -14.21 -4.20
CA LEU A 640 17.87 -15.47 -4.80
C LEU A 640 19.04 -16.20 -5.48
N ASP A 641 19.90 -15.47 -6.17
CA ASP A 641 21.10 -16.01 -6.83
C ASP A 641 22.14 -16.57 -5.85
N ARG A 642 22.15 -16.07 -4.61
CA ARG A 642 23.06 -16.52 -3.54
C ARG A 642 22.51 -17.71 -2.75
N MET A 643 21.28 -18.17 -3.01
CA MET A 643 20.71 -19.33 -2.31
C MET A 643 21.50 -20.61 -2.59
N LYS A 644 21.40 -21.61 -1.69
CA LYS A 644 21.99 -22.94 -1.87
C LYS A 644 21.50 -23.58 -3.17
N ASN A 645 20.20 -23.42 -3.44
CA ASN A 645 19.54 -23.84 -4.67
C ASN A 645 18.86 -22.63 -5.33
N PRO A 646 19.57 -21.85 -6.16
CA PRO A 646 19.02 -20.64 -6.76
C PRO A 646 17.86 -20.98 -7.71
N VAL A 647 16.64 -20.59 -7.34
CA VAL A 647 15.44 -20.75 -8.19
C VAL A 647 15.58 -19.99 -9.51
N THR A 648 16.37 -18.93 -9.52
CA THR A 648 16.70 -18.09 -10.69
C THR A 648 17.49 -18.82 -11.77
N LYS A 649 18.13 -19.97 -11.48
CA LYS A 649 18.76 -20.79 -12.52
C LYS A 649 17.73 -21.34 -13.52
N GLN A 650 16.55 -21.70 -13.03
CA GLN A 650 15.46 -22.29 -13.82
C GLN A 650 14.37 -21.27 -14.15
N TRP A 651 14.14 -20.30 -13.27
CA TRP A 651 13.12 -19.27 -13.42
C TRP A 651 13.77 -17.90 -13.63
N ARG A 652 13.93 -17.52 -14.90
CA ARG A 652 14.63 -16.28 -15.31
C ARG A 652 13.71 -15.09 -15.52
N ASP A 653 12.41 -15.19 -15.22
CA ASP A 653 11.48 -14.08 -15.47
C ASP A 653 11.76 -12.86 -14.59
N LEU A 654 12.37 -13.05 -13.42
CA LEU A 654 12.88 -11.94 -12.60
C LEU A 654 14.05 -11.21 -13.30
N THR A 655 14.94 -11.94 -13.97
CA THR A 655 15.99 -11.36 -14.82
C THR A 655 15.37 -10.58 -15.99
N GLY A 656 14.28 -11.09 -16.56
CA GLY A 656 13.51 -10.37 -17.57
C GLY A 656 12.83 -9.09 -17.03
N ALA A 657 12.32 -9.11 -15.80
CA ALA A 657 11.76 -7.93 -15.14
C ALA A 657 12.82 -6.83 -14.93
N LEU A 658 14.05 -7.22 -14.56
CA LEU A 658 15.19 -6.30 -14.50
C LEU A 658 15.51 -5.71 -15.87
N LEU A 659 15.54 -6.53 -16.94
CA LEU A 659 15.74 -6.03 -18.30
C LEU A 659 14.70 -4.99 -18.70
N LEU A 660 13.43 -5.22 -18.37
CA LEU A 660 12.35 -4.28 -18.63
C LEU A 660 12.62 -2.95 -17.93
N VAL A 661 12.87 -2.98 -16.63
CA VAL A 661 13.11 -1.79 -15.82
C VAL A 661 14.31 -0.99 -16.33
N HIS A 662 15.38 -1.67 -16.75
CA HIS A 662 16.54 -1.02 -17.38
C HIS A 662 16.27 -0.46 -18.78
N SER A 663 15.16 -0.82 -19.41
CA SER A 663 14.78 -0.38 -20.76
C SER A 663 13.67 0.68 -20.78
N LEU A 664 13.02 0.96 -19.64
CA LEU A 664 11.87 1.88 -19.55
C LEU A 664 12.19 3.30 -20.05
N GLU A 665 13.30 3.86 -19.59
CA GLU A 665 13.75 5.22 -19.96
C GLU A 665 14.03 5.33 -21.45
N VAL A 666 14.73 4.34 -22.01
CA VAL A 666 15.05 4.29 -23.45
C VAL A 666 13.78 4.16 -24.29
N LEU A 667 12.85 3.31 -23.85
CA LEU A 667 11.55 3.17 -24.49
C LEU A 667 10.84 4.52 -24.49
N ARG A 668 10.66 5.16 -23.32
CA ARG A 668 9.98 6.45 -23.17
C ARG A 668 10.55 7.52 -24.09
N ALA A 669 11.86 7.75 -23.99
CA ALA A 669 12.56 8.80 -24.72
C ALA A 669 12.41 8.65 -26.24
N THR A 670 12.36 7.40 -26.72
CA THR A 670 12.27 7.13 -28.16
C THR A 670 10.82 7.12 -28.65
N SER A 671 9.88 6.52 -27.92
CA SER A 671 8.51 6.27 -28.41
C SER A 671 7.55 7.46 -28.26
N PHE A 672 7.87 8.47 -27.45
CA PHE A 672 6.98 9.60 -27.16
C PHE A 672 7.58 10.99 -27.43
N SER A 673 8.68 11.08 -28.18
CA SER A 673 9.34 12.36 -28.51
C SER A 673 8.36 13.39 -29.12
N THR A 674 8.36 14.60 -28.57
CA THR A 674 7.55 15.75 -28.97
C THR A 674 7.88 16.17 -30.40
N SER A 675 6.91 16.08 -31.29
CA SER A 675 6.99 16.70 -32.62
C SER A 675 6.70 18.20 -32.59
N GLU A 676 6.43 18.79 -31.41
CA GLU A 676 5.92 20.17 -31.28
C GLU A 676 7.02 21.24 -31.14
N GLU A 677 8.30 20.90 -31.07
CA GLU A 677 9.40 21.89 -31.00
C GLU A 677 9.90 22.40 -32.38
N LYS A 678 9.22 22.09 -33.49
CA LYS A 678 9.63 22.54 -34.84
C LYS A 678 8.74 23.60 -35.50
N ASN A 679 7.70 24.10 -34.83
CA ASN A 679 6.79 25.11 -35.41
C ASN A 679 6.73 26.43 -34.61
N LEU A 680 7.78 26.79 -33.88
CA LEU A 680 7.89 28.10 -33.20
C LEU A 680 9.15 28.89 -33.58
N VAL A 681 9.72 28.60 -34.74
CA VAL A 681 10.64 29.53 -35.42
C VAL A 681 10.18 29.67 -36.86
N LEU A 682 9.22 30.57 -37.08
CA LEU A 682 9.12 31.49 -38.20
C LEU A 682 8.11 32.57 -37.86
#